data_AF-A0A7V3VJS4-F1
#
_entry.id   AF-A0A7V3VJS4-F1
#
_cell.length_a   1.000
_cell.length_b   1.000
_cell.length_c   1.000
_cell.angle_alpha   90.00
_cell.angle_beta   90.00
_cell.angle_gamma   90.00
#
_symmetry.space_group_name_H-M   'P 1'
#
loop_
_entity.id
_entity.type
_entity.pdbx_description
1 polymer ?
#
loop_
_entity_poly.entity_id
_entity_poly.type
_entity_poly.pdbx_seq_one_letter_code
_entity_poly.pdbx_strand_id
1 'polypeptide(L)'
;MAGNPSDPAHIPSHWRRVLPGIAPQYPERVEVGVMQRRRLFPLALGLVLTLAMVPGLFAQGAGPASCGTIGPINNNDTIVLRGNVNPLAQPQADYGFADPARPMDRIILTLKMSPSRQAALDRLLVEQQDPASPQYHHWLSPEEFGRRFGPSEADLATITRWLQSQGFTIDEVAKGRLWINFSGSVAEVESAFHTEIHRYYVGGVMHHANATDPSIPKALSGVVAGIVSLDDFPRQAMNVGFQKLSPQDAAAVYAKYGKIAPQWSGTANGTAGVYTSPIDWATIYDANASYSTNGTGTGVTIGIVGRTNPGTTNWATFRSILGLPVNTPTIIVNGTNPGDLGAAEDGEADLDAEWSGGVAPGATVKFVASASTSSTDGVDLSAQYIVNNNLADVMSTSFGSCESAMGSAENTFYNNLWAQAASQGITACVSTGDSGPAGCASGSDTSGSGQSGVNGLASTPYDVAVGATELSNSSSYWNASGAATGYIPETPWNESGTVSGGSGLWATSSGASSTYAKPSWQSAPGVPSASHRYLPDVCLDGSDMFFGNYGMLVYTQGAMATTGGTSAASPSFAGLMALVVQKYGRQGNANTKLYQLGTAQYNGTGPAVFHDITSGNNNVPGLTGFTAATGWDEVTGLGTVDVNALVNNWNGTSTTYSISGTVSGAATSGVTMTLSGAASATTTTASGGTYSFAGLANGTYTVTPSKSGYTFSPASASETVNGANITGVNFTATAVVSTYSISGTITLNGAGLSGVTVTAGSATATTSSSGAYTLSGLVNGT
;
A
#
# COMPACT_ATOMS: atom_id res chain seq x y z
N MET A 1 -4.86 -63.28 -34.36
CA MET A 1 -6.12 -63.54 -35.09
C MET A 1 -7.18 -62.60 -34.56
N ALA A 2 -7.98 -62.08 -35.48
CA ALA A 2 -8.79 -60.86 -35.38
C ALA A 2 -9.99 -60.92 -34.42
N GLY A 3 -10.53 -59.74 -34.09
CA GLY A 3 -11.98 -59.53 -34.01
C GLY A 3 -12.50 -58.85 -32.75
N ASN A 4 -12.73 -57.53 -32.84
CA ASN A 4 -13.81 -56.84 -32.11
C ASN A 4 -15.16 -57.22 -32.78
N PRO A 5 -16.31 -57.33 -32.05
CA PRO A 5 -17.27 -56.23 -32.17
C PRO A 5 -18.26 -56.00 -30.98
N SER A 6 -18.81 -54.77 -30.98
CA SER A 6 -20.21 -54.35 -30.70
C SER A 6 -20.77 -54.20 -29.26
N ASP A 7 -21.08 -52.92 -28.98
CA ASP A 7 -21.91 -52.26 -27.93
C ASP A 7 -23.44 -52.36 -28.23
N PRO A 8 -24.44 -51.75 -27.52
CA PRO A 8 -24.66 -51.33 -26.10
C PRO A 8 -25.99 -51.87 -25.49
N ALA A 9 -26.24 -51.72 -24.17
CA ALA A 9 -27.60 -51.79 -23.59
C ALA A 9 -27.82 -50.99 -22.27
N HIS A 10 -28.96 -50.30 -22.23
CA HIS A 10 -29.58 -49.46 -21.20
C HIS A 10 -29.87 -50.10 -19.83
N ILE A 11 -29.93 -49.26 -18.77
CA ILE A 11 -30.79 -49.42 -17.57
C ILE A 11 -31.30 -48.01 -17.10
N PRO A 12 -32.54 -47.88 -16.54
CA PRO A 12 -33.47 -46.78 -16.84
C PRO A 12 -33.91 -45.86 -15.67
N SER A 13 -34.76 -44.89 -16.03
CA SER A 13 -35.45 -43.87 -15.24
C SER A 13 -36.81 -44.28 -14.64
N HIS A 14 -37.13 -43.85 -13.40
CA HIS A 14 -38.49 -43.62 -12.87
C HIS A 14 -38.39 -42.54 -11.75
N TRP A 15 -39.21 -41.51 -11.54
CA TRP A 15 -40.68 -41.36 -11.56
C TRP A 15 -41.13 -39.89 -11.74
N ARG A 16 -42.37 -39.68 -12.22
CA ARG A 16 -43.06 -38.38 -12.42
C ARG A 16 -44.41 -38.33 -11.67
N ARG A 17 -44.75 -37.11 -11.17
CA ARG A 17 -46.08 -36.46 -10.92
C ARG A 17 -46.89 -36.90 -9.67
N VAL A 18 -47.67 -36.05 -8.97
CA VAL A 18 -48.79 -35.15 -9.40
C VAL A 18 -49.16 -34.04 -8.33
N LEU A 19 -49.18 -32.75 -8.74
CA LEU A 19 -50.09 -31.55 -8.49
C LEU A 19 -50.35 -30.90 -7.07
N PRO A 20 -50.97 -29.67 -6.98
CA PRO A 20 -50.74 -28.37 -7.69
C PRO A 20 -50.87 -27.06 -6.83
N GLY A 21 -50.47 -25.91 -7.40
CA GLY A 21 -51.27 -24.65 -7.38
C GLY A 21 -50.82 -23.46 -6.51
N ILE A 22 -50.44 -22.35 -7.16
CA ILE A 22 -50.92 -20.94 -6.98
C ILE A 22 -49.87 -19.97 -7.56
N ALA A 23 -50.29 -19.11 -8.48
CA ALA A 23 -49.51 -18.01 -9.09
C ALA A 23 -49.64 -16.71 -8.26
N PRO A 24 -48.82 -15.69 -8.53
CA PRO A 24 -49.44 -14.53 -9.16
C PRO A 24 -48.61 -13.86 -10.28
N GLN A 25 -49.35 -13.14 -11.10
CA GLN A 25 -48.98 -12.42 -12.32
C GLN A 25 -48.23 -11.10 -12.02
N TYR A 26 -47.31 -10.75 -12.92
CA TYR A 26 -46.80 -9.39 -13.10
C TYR A 26 -47.76 -8.57 -13.98
N PRO A 27 -47.90 -7.25 -13.76
CA PRO A 27 -48.38 -6.35 -14.79
C PRO A 27 -47.29 -5.40 -15.30
N GLU A 28 -47.18 -5.43 -16.63
CA GLU A 28 -47.01 -4.36 -17.63
C GLU A 28 -46.39 -2.99 -17.31
N ARG A 29 -45.61 -2.56 -18.32
CA ARG A 29 -45.11 -1.21 -18.60
C ARG A 29 -46.25 -0.19 -18.76
N VAL A 30 -45.98 1.04 -18.31
CA VAL A 30 -46.61 2.26 -18.84
C VAL A 30 -45.52 3.33 -19.03
N GLU A 31 -45.43 3.86 -20.25
CA GLU A 31 -44.68 5.06 -20.61
C GLU A 31 -45.41 6.35 -20.18
N VAL A 32 -44.68 7.46 -20.33
CA VAL A 32 -45.13 8.86 -20.53
C VAL A 32 -44.98 9.78 -19.30
N GLY A 33 -44.26 10.89 -19.51
CA GLY A 33 -44.67 12.16 -18.91
C GLY A 33 -43.56 13.06 -18.37
N VAL A 34 -43.04 13.92 -19.25
CA VAL A 34 -42.37 15.18 -18.92
C VAL A 34 -43.18 15.98 -17.88
N MET A 35 -42.56 16.49 -16.81
CA MET A 35 -42.99 17.75 -16.22
C MET A 35 -41.90 18.42 -15.37
N GLN A 36 -41.44 19.58 -15.86
CA GLN A 36 -40.76 20.62 -15.09
C GLN A 36 -41.58 21.02 -13.87
N ARG A 37 -40.94 21.21 -12.71
CA ARG A 37 -41.39 22.21 -11.72
C ARG A 37 -40.22 22.94 -11.06
N ARG A 38 -40.04 24.19 -11.48
CA ARG A 38 -39.51 25.29 -10.67
C ARG A 38 -40.38 25.47 -9.42
N ARG A 39 -39.76 25.68 -8.26
CA ARG A 39 -40.26 26.61 -7.22
C ARG A 39 -39.09 27.35 -6.57
N LEU A 40 -39.04 28.64 -6.85
CA LEU A 40 -38.38 29.69 -6.07
C LEU A 40 -39.27 30.07 -4.88
N PHE A 41 -38.62 30.71 -3.88
CA PHE A 41 -39.09 31.75 -2.94
C PHE A 41 -38.89 31.45 -1.43
N PRO A 42 -38.67 32.50 -0.60
CA PRO A 42 -37.43 32.69 0.15
C PRO A 42 -37.68 32.77 1.66
N LEU A 43 -36.64 32.89 2.49
CA LEU A 43 -36.77 33.57 3.78
C LEU A 43 -35.43 34.10 4.27
N ALA A 44 -35.47 35.38 4.62
CA ALA A 44 -34.37 36.19 5.10
C ALA A 44 -34.33 36.22 6.63
N LEU A 45 -33.12 36.53 7.13
CA LEU A 45 -32.79 37.27 8.36
C LEU A 45 -33.07 36.64 9.74
N GLY A 46 -32.00 36.58 10.55
CA GLY A 46 -32.13 36.41 12.00
C GLY A 46 -30.85 36.04 12.74
N LEU A 47 -29.81 36.88 12.65
CA LEU A 47 -28.61 36.80 13.49
C LEU A 47 -28.92 37.41 14.87
N VAL A 48 -28.85 36.63 15.95
CA VAL A 48 -28.63 37.16 17.31
C VAL A 48 -27.69 36.19 18.04
N LEU A 49 -26.42 36.56 18.06
CA LEU A 49 -25.40 35.93 18.91
C LEU A 49 -25.24 36.82 20.15
N THR A 50 -25.76 36.39 21.30
CA THR A 50 -25.52 37.06 22.58
C THR A 50 -24.18 36.60 23.15
N LEU A 51 -23.19 37.50 23.09
CA LEU A 51 -21.90 37.37 23.76
C LEU A 51 -22.07 37.76 25.24
N ALA A 52 -22.05 36.79 26.15
CA ALA A 52 -21.88 37.05 27.58
C ALA A 52 -20.42 36.79 27.96
N MET A 53 -19.68 37.85 28.28
CA MET A 53 -18.37 37.78 28.91
C MET A 53 -18.53 37.39 30.40
N VAL A 54 -17.82 36.35 30.83
CA VAL A 54 -17.54 36.07 32.25
C VAL A 54 -16.02 36.04 32.43
N PRO A 55 -15.45 36.77 33.40
CA PRO A 55 -14.01 36.90 33.59
C PRO A 55 -13.40 35.65 34.25
N GLY A 56 -12.10 35.45 33.99
CA GLY A 56 -11.35 34.24 34.29
C GLY A 56 -11.31 33.82 35.76
N LEU A 57 -11.46 32.51 35.95
CA LEU A 57 -10.70 31.77 36.94
C LEU A 57 -9.73 30.85 36.19
N PHE A 58 -8.46 30.91 36.59
CA PHE A 58 -7.45 29.92 36.25
C PHE A 58 -7.91 28.55 36.77
N ALA A 59 -8.55 27.77 35.90
CA ALA A 59 -8.66 26.33 36.10
C ALA A 59 -7.35 25.70 35.62
N GLN A 60 -6.70 25.00 36.55
CA GLN A 60 -5.49 24.22 36.35
C GLN A 60 -5.61 23.38 35.07
N GLY A 61 -4.56 23.42 34.26
CA GLY A 61 -4.53 22.75 32.97
C GLY A 61 -4.91 21.28 33.10
N ALA A 62 -5.86 20.85 32.27
CA ALA A 62 -5.83 19.49 31.78
C ALA A 62 -4.49 19.37 31.03
N GLY A 63 -3.51 18.74 31.69
CA GLY A 63 -2.24 18.43 31.07
C GLY A 63 -2.45 17.61 29.79
N PRO A 64 -1.44 17.56 28.90
CA PRO A 64 -1.46 16.61 27.80
C PRO A 64 -1.72 15.23 28.38
N ALA A 65 -2.60 14.44 27.76
CA ALA A 65 -2.79 13.04 28.13
C ALA A 65 -1.41 12.39 28.16
N SER A 66 -0.91 12.11 29.37
CA SER A 66 0.34 11.39 29.56
C SER A 66 0.18 10.08 28.81
N CYS A 67 1.13 9.75 27.93
CA CYS A 67 1.31 8.41 27.41
C CYS A 67 1.46 7.49 28.63
N GLY A 68 0.35 6.88 29.04
CA GLY A 68 0.30 6.10 30.27
C GLY A 68 1.07 4.82 30.05
N THR A 69 2.13 4.62 30.83
CA THR A 69 2.73 3.30 31.03
C THR A 69 1.63 2.28 31.31
N ILE A 70 1.70 1.10 30.70
CA ILE A 70 0.75 0.01 30.95
C ILE A 70 0.54 -0.16 32.46
N GLY A 71 -0.72 -0.06 32.90
CA GLY A 71 -1.11 -0.22 34.31
C GLY A 71 -0.96 -1.68 34.78
N PRO A 72 -1.29 -1.97 36.06
CA PRO A 72 -1.26 -3.34 36.57
C PRO A 72 -2.10 -4.29 35.71
N ILE A 73 -1.53 -5.44 35.36
CA ILE A 73 -2.21 -6.44 34.52
C ILE A 73 -3.09 -7.33 35.39
N ASN A 74 -4.37 -7.45 35.01
CA ASN A 74 -5.31 -8.40 35.58
C ASN A 74 -5.81 -9.33 34.46
N ASN A 75 -5.46 -10.62 34.54
CA ASN A 75 -5.81 -11.61 33.52
C ASN A 75 -7.32 -11.93 33.45
N ASN A 76 -8.10 -11.52 34.45
CA ASN A 76 -9.56 -11.70 34.48
C ASN A 76 -10.33 -10.48 33.96
N ASP A 77 -9.68 -9.32 33.78
CA ASP A 77 -10.27 -8.12 33.18
C ASP A 77 -9.76 -8.00 31.74
N THR A 78 -10.47 -8.64 30.81
CA THR A 78 -10.03 -8.81 29.43
C THR A 78 -10.85 -7.97 28.45
N ILE A 79 -10.31 -7.81 27.25
CA ILE A 79 -10.98 -7.24 26.08
C ILE A 79 -10.73 -8.12 24.86
N VAL A 80 -11.79 -8.34 24.08
CA VAL A 80 -11.75 -9.12 22.85
C VAL A 80 -11.04 -8.34 21.74
N LEU A 81 -10.08 -9.00 21.09
CA LEU A 81 -9.42 -8.56 19.88
C LEU A 81 -10.23 -9.03 18.67
N ARG A 82 -11.05 -8.14 18.10
CA ARG A 82 -11.98 -8.53 17.04
C ARG A 82 -11.30 -8.74 15.69
N GLY A 83 -11.81 -9.72 14.93
CA GLY A 83 -11.37 -9.99 13.57
C GLY A 83 -9.99 -10.66 13.53
N ASN A 84 -9.77 -11.65 14.40
CA ASN A 84 -8.59 -12.53 14.37
C ASN A 84 -9.00 -14.00 14.13
N VAL A 85 -10.25 -14.27 13.77
CA VAL A 85 -10.68 -15.60 13.29
C VAL A 85 -10.55 -15.63 11.78
N ASN A 86 -9.78 -16.59 11.27
CA ASN A 86 -9.64 -16.80 9.83
C ASN A 86 -11.01 -17.16 9.21
N PRO A 87 -11.47 -16.51 8.13
CA PRO A 87 -12.77 -16.83 7.53
C PRO A 87 -12.89 -18.23 6.95
N LEU A 88 -11.80 -18.99 6.78
CA LEU A 88 -11.85 -20.40 6.39
C LEU A 88 -12.14 -21.33 7.59
N ALA A 89 -11.98 -20.86 8.82
CA ALA A 89 -12.29 -21.57 10.06
C ALA A 89 -13.81 -21.59 10.34
N GLN A 90 -14.58 -22.11 9.39
CA GLN A 90 -16.04 -22.11 9.44
C GLN A 90 -16.59 -23.28 10.27
N PRO A 91 -17.73 -23.11 10.97
CA PRO A 91 -18.33 -24.17 11.79
C PRO A 91 -18.63 -25.48 11.04
N GLN A 92 -18.88 -25.42 9.73
CA GLN A 92 -19.16 -26.62 8.92
C GLN A 92 -17.89 -27.43 8.62
N ALA A 93 -16.72 -26.81 8.72
CA ALA A 93 -15.41 -27.43 8.51
C ALA A 93 -14.74 -27.85 9.82
N ASP A 94 -15.35 -27.59 10.99
CA ASP A 94 -14.78 -27.83 12.31
C ASP A 94 -14.77 -29.33 12.67
N TYR A 95 -13.60 -29.83 13.07
CA TYR A 95 -13.30 -31.21 13.47
C TYR A 95 -12.94 -31.33 14.98
N GLY A 96 -13.30 -30.30 15.74
CA GLY A 96 -13.13 -30.21 17.19
C GLY A 96 -11.72 -29.81 17.62
N PHE A 97 -11.50 -29.80 18.93
CA PHE A 97 -10.27 -29.34 19.58
C PHE A 97 -8.98 -29.87 18.95
N ALA A 98 -7.97 -29.00 18.88
CA ALA A 98 -6.60 -29.35 18.59
C ALA A 98 -5.95 -30.07 19.78
N ASP A 99 -4.78 -30.70 19.54
CA ASP A 99 -3.99 -31.29 20.62
C ASP A 99 -3.45 -30.16 21.51
N PRO A 100 -3.76 -30.15 22.83
CA PRO A 100 -3.30 -29.10 23.75
C PRO A 100 -1.78 -28.99 23.85
N ALA A 101 -1.04 -30.08 23.56
CA ALA A 101 0.42 -30.10 23.57
C ALA A 101 1.04 -29.68 22.23
N ARG A 102 0.25 -29.38 21.20
CA ARG A 102 0.76 -28.97 19.89
C ARG A 102 1.56 -27.65 20.02
N PRO A 103 2.79 -27.59 19.48
CA PRO A 103 3.55 -26.34 19.43
C PRO A 103 2.89 -25.29 18.54
N MET A 104 2.83 -24.06 19.06
CA MET A 104 2.42 -22.83 18.40
C MET A 104 3.64 -21.91 18.38
N ASP A 105 4.53 -22.15 17.42
CA ASP A 105 5.82 -21.46 17.33
C ASP A 105 5.72 -20.15 16.55
N ARG A 106 6.46 -19.12 16.96
CA ARG A 106 6.61 -17.83 16.29
C ARG A 106 5.30 -17.07 16.06
N ILE A 107 4.39 -17.14 17.02
CA ILE A 107 3.19 -16.30 17.06
C ILE A 107 3.61 -14.83 17.04
N ILE A 108 3.01 -14.04 16.14
CA ILE A 108 3.31 -12.62 16.01
C ILE A 108 2.25 -11.79 16.77
N LEU A 109 2.66 -11.14 17.87
CA LEU A 109 1.85 -10.11 18.52
C LEU A 109 2.14 -8.76 17.85
N THR A 110 1.19 -8.22 17.09
CA THR A 110 1.33 -6.90 16.47
C THR A 110 0.97 -5.77 17.44
N LEU A 111 1.75 -4.70 17.42
CA LEU A 111 1.65 -3.57 18.34
C LEU A 111 1.21 -2.29 17.60
N LYS A 112 0.52 -1.40 18.32
CA LYS A 112 0.01 -0.13 17.81
C LYS A 112 1.05 0.98 17.92
N MET A 113 1.09 1.81 16.89
CA MET A 113 1.57 3.18 17.03
C MET A 113 0.47 4.04 17.66
N SER A 114 0.83 4.90 18.61
CA SER A 114 -0.10 5.94 19.08
C SER A 114 -0.46 6.89 17.93
N PRO A 115 -1.65 7.53 17.90
CA PRO A 115 -2.04 8.44 16.81
C PRO A 115 -1.01 9.55 16.52
N SER A 116 -0.37 10.10 17.55
CA SER A 116 0.67 11.12 17.40
C SER A 116 1.95 10.57 16.74
N ARG A 117 2.30 9.31 17.00
CA ARG A 117 3.44 8.63 16.36
C ARG A 117 3.12 8.25 14.92
N GLN A 118 1.90 7.81 14.63
CA GLN A 118 1.45 7.59 13.25
C GLN A 118 1.54 8.89 12.42
N ALA A 119 0.98 9.99 12.91
CA ALA A 119 1.06 11.27 12.22
C ALA A 119 2.51 11.77 12.02
N ALA A 120 3.41 11.44 12.96
CA ALA A 120 4.83 11.75 12.82
C ALA A 120 5.54 10.86 11.78
N LEU A 121 5.14 9.60 11.65
CA LEU A 121 5.64 8.70 10.60
C LEU A 121 5.15 9.15 9.23
N ASP A 122 3.85 9.46 9.10
CA ASP A 122 3.27 9.95 7.84
C ASP A 122 3.97 11.21 7.35
N ARG A 123 4.26 12.15 8.27
CA ARG A 123 5.07 13.34 7.96
C ARG A 123 6.48 12.96 7.50
N LEU A 124 7.17 12.07 8.23
CA LEU A 124 8.52 11.65 7.87
C LEU A 124 8.55 11.04 6.46
N LEU A 125 7.60 10.18 6.12
CA LEU A 125 7.57 9.50 4.82
C LEU A 125 7.38 10.49 3.67
N VAL A 126 6.60 11.56 3.86
CA VAL A 126 6.52 12.67 2.89
C VAL A 126 7.84 13.44 2.83
N GLU A 127 8.39 13.81 3.98
CA GLU A 127 9.65 14.55 4.08
C GLU A 127 10.85 13.77 3.51
N GLN A 128 10.83 12.43 3.53
CA GLN A 128 11.86 11.58 2.94
C GLN A 128 11.81 11.56 1.42
N GLN A 129 10.71 11.97 0.81
CA GLN A 129 10.50 11.98 -0.65
C GLN A 129 10.61 13.38 -1.29
N ASP A 130 10.72 14.43 -0.47
CA ASP A 130 10.83 15.83 -0.89
C ASP A 130 12.30 16.28 -0.95
N PRO A 131 12.88 16.56 -2.13
CA PRO A 131 14.27 17.04 -2.25
C PRO A 131 14.57 18.36 -1.52
N ALA A 132 13.56 19.16 -1.17
CA ALA A 132 13.72 20.39 -0.40
C ALA A 132 13.77 20.14 1.12
N SER A 133 13.38 18.94 1.57
CA SER A 133 13.37 18.55 2.98
C SER A 133 14.76 18.16 3.47
N PRO A 134 15.15 18.55 4.70
CA PRO A 134 16.37 18.04 5.34
C PRO A 134 16.28 16.56 5.74
N GLN A 135 15.13 15.91 5.53
CA GLN A 135 14.98 14.45 5.69
C GLN A 135 14.99 13.72 4.35
N TYR A 136 15.20 14.40 3.21
CA TYR A 136 15.24 13.77 1.90
C TYR A 136 16.25 12.62 1.86
N HIS A 137 15.77 11.41 1.60
CA HIS A 137 16.55 10.17 1.59
C HIS A 137 17.39 9.93 2.87
N HIS A 138 17.02 10.56 3.99
CA HIS A 138 17.55 10.22 5.32
C HIS A 138 16.81 9.00 5.86
N TRP A 139 17.20 7.83 5.36
CA TRP A 139 16.62 6.54 5.72
C TRP A 139 16.94 6.16 7.17
N LEU A 140 15.94 5.61 7.86
CA LEU A 140 16.11 5.14 9.24
C LEU A 140 16.70 3.72 9.27
N SER A 141 17.46 3.42 10.32
CA SER A 141 17.64 2.03 10.77
C SER A 141 16.37 1.49 11.46
N PRO A 142 16.18 0.15 11.52
CA PRO A 142 15.09 -0.45 12.28
C PRO A 142 15.04 0.04 13.75
N GLU A 143 16.20 0.19 14.40
CA GLU A 143 16.30 0.66 15.79
C GLU A 143 15.96 2.16 15.95
N GLU A 144 16.26 2.99 14.95
CA GLU A 144 15.81 4.40 14.94
C GLU A 144 14.31 4.51 14.74
N PHE A 145 13.75 3.70 13.84
CA PHE A 145 12.31 3.60 13.64
C PHE A 145 11.62 3.20 14.95
N GLY A 146 12.08 2.13 15.60
CA GLY A 146 11.50 1.65 16.86
C GLY A 146 11.57 2.68 17.98
N ARG A 147 12.67 3.42 18.11
CA ARG A 147 12.81 4.50 19.09
C ARG A 147 11.84 5.66 18.86
N ARG A 148 11.54 5.99 17.59
CA ARG A 148 10.67 7.13 17.23
C ARG A 148 9.19 6.78 17.25
N PHE A 149 8.84 5.62 16.72
CA PHE A 149 7.45 5.28 16.36
C PHE A 149 6.90 4.07 17.12
N GLY A 150 7.77 3.17 17.57
CA GLY A 150 7.36 2.01 18.35
C GLY A 150 6.97 2.35 19.81
N PRO A 151 6.35 1.41 20.54
CA PRO A 151 6.09 1.50 21.97
C PRO A 151 7.35 1.73 22.81
N SER A 152 7.15 2.20 24.05
CA SER A 152 8.27 2.43 24.96
C SER A 152 8.89 1.11 25.39
N GLU A 153 10.17 1.13 25.78
CA GLU A 153 10.84 -0.07 26.32
C GLU A 153 10.16 -0.58 27.60
N ALA A 154 9.58 0.31 28.39
CA ALA A 154 8.82 -0.06 29.59
C ALA A 154 7.53 -0.82 29.25
N ASP A 155 6.82 -0.41 28.18
CA ASP A 155 5.62 -1.11 27.71
C ASP A 155 6.01 -2.47 27.12
N LEU A 156 7.05 -2.53 26.29
CA LEU A 156 7.56 -3.79 25.74
C LEU A 156 7.97 -4.75 26.85
N ALA A 157 8.72 -4.28 27.86
CA ALA A 157 9.12 -5.09 29.00
C ALA A 157 7.90 -5.58 29.81
N THR A 158 6.81 -4.81 29.84
CA THR A 158 5.58 -5.19 30.53
C THR A 158 4.81 -6.26 29.75
N ILE A 159 4.71 -6.12 28.43
CA ILE A 159 4.09 -7.12 27.54
C ILE A 159 4.90 -8.44 27.57
N THR A 160 6.22 -8.38 27.44
CA THR A 160 7.06 -9.59 27.46
C THR A 160 7.03 -10.31 28.80
N ARG A 161 7.08 -9.58 29.93
CA ARG A 161 6.90 -10.17 31.26
C ARG A 161 5.52 -10.83 31.41
N TRP A 162 4.48 -10.23 30.85
CA TRP A 162 3.15 -10.82 30.87
C TRP A 162 3.11 -12.12 30.06
N LEU A 163 3.57 -12.11 28.81
CA LEU A 163 3.66 -13.31 27.96
C LEU A 163 4.44 -14.44 28.67
N GLN A 164 5.60 -14.13 29.24
CA GLN A 164 6.39 -15.09 30.01
C GLN A 164 5.64 -15.63 31.23
N SER A 165 4.86 -14.80 31.92
CA SER A 165 4.02 -15.24 33.04
C SER A 165 2.88 -16.16 32.63
N GLN A 166 2.52 -16.18 31.34
CA GLN A 166 1.54 -17.09 30.76
C GLN A 166 2.17 -18.40 30.24
N GLY A 167 3.49 -18.58 30.36
CA GLY A 167 4.20 -19.79 29.92
C GLY A 167 4.97 -19.62 28.61
N PHE A 168 4.74 -18.54 27.87
CA PHE A 168 5.37 -18.33 26.57
C PHE A 168 6.86 -18.02 26.64
N THR A 169 7.59 -18.47 25.62
CA THR A 169 8.96 -18.05 25.34
C THR A 169 8.94 -16.85 24.38
N ILE A 170 9.75 -15.83 24.66
CA ILE A 170 9.93 -14.70 23.73
C ILE A 170 11.04 -15.05 22.75
N ASP A 171 10.70 -15.17 21.48
CA ASP A 171 11.64 -15.51 20.41
C ASP A 171 12.37 -14.26 19.92
N GLU A 172 11.63 -13.17 19.71
CA GLU A 172 12.17 -11.90 19.21
C GLU A 172 11.28 -10.73 19.65
N VAL A 173 11.91 -9.64 20.08
CA VAL A 173 11.27 -8.32 20.08
C VAL A 173 11.81 -7.56 18.87
N ALA A 174 10.93 -7.14 17.98
CA ALA A 174 11.33 -6.45 16.75
C ALA A 174 12.18 -5.20 17.05
N LYS A 175 13.19 -4.94 16.23
CA LYS A 175 14.01 -3.72 16.34
C LYS A 175 13.16 -2.46 16.08
N GLY A 176 12.22 -2.59 15.15
CA GLY A 176 11.17 -1.58 14.89
C GLY A 176 10.10 -1.48 15.99
N ARG A 177 10.11 -2.39 16.97
CA ARG A 177 9.22 -2.43 18.13
C ARG A 177 7.72 -2.52 17.81
N LEU A 178 7.33 -2.86 16.58
CA LEU A 178 5.92 -2.98 16.20
C LEU A 178 5.39 -4.42 16.25
N TRP A 179 6.22 -5.39 16.62
CA TRP A 179 5.76 -6.75 16.90
C TRP A 179 6.67 -7.46 17.90
N ILE A 180 6.15 -8.54 18.47
CA ILE A 180 6.87 -9.49 19.32
C ILE A 180 6.57 -10.89 18.78
N ASN A 181 7.60 -11.67 18.49
CA ASN A 181 7.50 -13.08 18.17
C ASN A 181 7.67 -13.90 19.44
N PHE A 182 6.75 -14.83 19.70
CA PHE A 182 6.76 -15.66 20.89
C PHE A 182 6.19 -17.04 20.58
N SER A 183 6.55 -18.04 21.40
CA SER A 183 6.20 -19.44 21.18
C SER A 183 5.64 -20.08 22.45
N GLY A 184 4.75 -21.06 22.27
CA GLY A 184 4.19 -21.87 23.35
C GLY A 184 3.40 -23.06 22.79
N SER A 185 2.47 -23.57 23.58
CA SER A 185 1.56 -24.66 23.23
C SER A 185 0.12 -24.15 23.00
N VAL A 186 -0.70 -24.96 22.34
CA VAL A 186 -2.15 -24.70 22.23
C VAL A 186 -2.77 -24.44 23.60
N ALA A 187 -2.47 -25.25 24.62
CA ALA A 187 -3.04 -25.06 25.96
C ALA A 187 -2.67 -23.69 26.58
N GLU A 188 -1.45 -23.21 26.35
CA GLU A 188 -1.03 -21.88 26.81
C GLU A 188 -1.74 -20.77 26.03
N VAL A 189 -1.90 -20.93 24.70
CA VAL A 189 -2.68 -20.00 23.86
C VAL A 189 -4.12 -19.90 24.33
N GLU A 190 -4.80 -21.03 24.52
CA GLU A 190 -6.19 -21.07 24.97
C GLU A 190 -6.37 -20.43 26.35
N SER A 191 -5.47 -20.75 27.28
CA SER A 191 -5.51 -20.20 28.64
C SER A 191 -5.20 -18.70 28.70
N ALA A 192 -4.23 -18.22 27.93
CA ALA A 192 -3.77 -16.83 27.99
C ALA A 192 -4.69 -15.88 27.22
N PHE A 193 -5.19 -16.36 26.07
CA PHE A 193 -5.94 -15.55 25.12
C PHE A 193 -7.43 -15.86 25.11
N HIS A 194 -7.95 -16.72 26.00
CA HIS A 194 -9.38 -17.00 26.15
C HIS A 194 -10.07 -17.32 24.81
N THR A 195 -9.40 -18.13 24.00
CA THR A 195 -9.92 -18.69 22.74
C THR A 195 -9.73 -20.21 22.77
N GLU A 196 -10.28 -20.90 21.77
CA GLU A 196 -10.14 -22.35 21.60
C GLU A 196 -9.46 -22.59 20.25
N ILE A 197 -8.46 -23.48 20.19
CA ILE A 197 -7.84 -23.86 18.92
C ILE A 197 -8.48 -25.15 18.45
N HIS A 198 -9.13 -25.09 17.29
CA HIS A 198 -9.81 -26.21 16.67
C HIS A 198 -9.07 -26.67 15.44
N ARG A 199 -9.40 -27.89 15.01
CA ARG A 199 -8.97 -28.47 13.74
C ARG A 199 -10.05 -28.24 12.70
N TYR A 200 -9.66 -27.86 11.49
CA TYR A 200 -10.59 -27.62 10.40
C TYR A 200 -10.22 -28.43 9.16
N TYR A 201 -11.18 -29.08 8.52
CA TYR A 201 -10.94 -29.78 7.25
C TYR A 201 -11.40 -28.92 6.08
N VAL A 202 -10.44 -28.25 5.43
CA VAL A 202 -10.68 -27.28 4.35
C VAL A 202 -9.83 -27.67 3.15
N GLY A 203 -10.42 -27.66 1.95
CA GLY A 203 -9.66 -27.96 0.71
C GLY A 203 -9.03 -29.36 0.66
N GLY A 204 -9.51 -30.32 1.46
CA GLY A 204 -8.93 -31.66 1.55
C GLY A 204 -7.73 -31.78 2.50
N VAL A 205 -7.41 -30.73 3.25
CA VAL A 205 -6.30 -30.67 4.20
C VAL A 205 -6.84 -30.36 5.60
N MET A 206 -6.22 -30.97 6.61
CA MET A 206 -6.48 -30.64 8.02
C MET A 206 -5.63 -29.42 8.41
N HIS A 207 -6.31 -28.37 8.84
CA HIS A 207 -5.77 -27.13 9.36
C HIS A 207 -6.05 -26.98 10.86
N HIS A 208 -5.41 -26.01 11.49
CA HIS A 208 -5.71 -25.54 12.84
C HIS A 208 -5.98 -24.04 12.81
N ALA A 209 -6.91 -23.57 13.62
CA ALA A 209 -7.19 -22.15 13.79
C ALA A 209 -7.90 -21.89 15.12
N ASN A 210 -7.87 -20.64 15.57
CA ASN A 210 -8.71 -20.20 16.68
C ASN A 210 -10.19 -20.15 16.27
N ALA A 211 -11.06 -20.76 17.07
CA ALA A 211 -12.50 -20.84 16.83
C ALA A 211 -13.23 -19.54 17.19
N THR A 212 -12.64 -18.71 18.05
CA THR A 212 -13.19 -17.42 18.47
C THR A 212 -12.12 -16.33 18.52
N ASP A 213 -12.56 -15.07 18.48
CA ASP A 213 -11.66 -13.93 18.63
C ASP A 213 -10.96 -14.00 20.01
N PRO A 214 -9.61 -13.92 20.05
CA PRO A 214 -8.85 -13.96 21.29
C PRO A 214 -9.10 -12.70 22.13
N SER A 215 -8.88 -12.80 23.43
CA SER A 215 -8.96 -11.71 24.38
C SER A 215 -7.63 -11.52 25.12
N ILE A 216 -7.28 -10.27 25.41
CA ILE A 216 -6.09 -9.92 26.20
C ILE A 216 -6.50 -9.13 27.45
N PRO A 217 -5.64 -9.04 28.48
CA PRO A 217 -5.88 -8.11 29.58
C PRO A 217 -6.11 -6.68 29.08
N LYS A 218 -7.15 -6.03 29.59
CA LYS A 218 -7.60 -4.70 29.15
C LYS A 218 -6.50 -3.63 29.27
N ALA A 219 -5.58 -3.77 30.23
CA ALA A 219 -4.45 -2.89 30.39
C ALA A 219 -3.51 -2.85 29.16
N LEU A 220 -3.49 -3.91 28.34
CA LEU A 220 -2.62 -4.03 27.16
C LEU A 220 -3.24 -3.42 25.89
N SER A 221 -4.55 -3.14 25.87
CA SER A 221 -5.29 -2.78 24.65
C SER A 221 -4.88 -1.45 24.02
N GLY A 222 -4.22 -0.58 24.79
CA GLY A 222 -3.66 0.68 24.32
C GLY A 222 -2.38 0.50 23.48
N VAL A 223 -1.71 -0.66 23.59
CA VAL A 223 -0.43 -0.92 22.93
C VAL A 223 -0.51 -2.13 21.99
N VAL A 224 -1.33 -3.14 22.28
CA VAL A 224 -1.50 -4.33 21.44
C VAL A 224 -2.57 -4.10 20.37
N ALA A 225 -2.23 -4.32 19.10
CA ALA A 225 -3.13 -4.30 17.95
C ALA A 225 -3.92 -5.60 17.85
N GLY A 226 -3.24 -6.73 17.97
CA GLY A 226 -3.83 -8.05 17.92
C GLY A 226 -2.76 -9.12 17.72
N ILE A 227 -3.20 -10.32 17.38
CA ILE A 227 -2.33 -11.45 17.03
C ILE A 227 -2.48 -11.63 15.52
N VAL A 228 -1.37 -11.65 14.78
CA VAL A 228 -1.43 -11.66 13.31
C VAL A 228 -2.17 -12.90 12.80
N SER A 229 -1.85 -14.06 13.36
CA SER A 229 -2.51 -15.33 13.07
C SER A 229 -2.35 -16.30 14.25
N LEU A 230 -3.32 -17.20 14.37
CA LEU A 230 -3.32 -18.36 15.29
C LEU A 230 -3.73 -19.61 14.51
N ASP A 231 -3.38 -19.63 13.23
CA ASP A 231 -3.80 -20.61 12.25
C ASP A 231 -2.66 -20.99 11.29
N ASP A 232 -2.84 -22.11 10.61
CA ASP A 232 -1.89 -22.67 9.63
C ASP A 232 -2.40 -22.59 8.18
N PHE A 233 -3.29 -21.64 7.88
CA PHE A 233 -3.74 -21.41 6.50
C PHE A 233 -2.63 -20.70 5.71
N PRO A 234 -2.13 -21.30 4.62
CA PRO A 234 -1.00 -20.75 3.88
C PRO A 234 -1.40 -19.53 3.04
N ARG A 235 -0.47 -18.58 2.89
CA ARG A 235 -0.58 -17.55 1.84
C ARG A 235 -0.57 -18.22 0.46
N GLN A 236 -1.27 -17.65 -0.50
CA GLN A 236 -1.31 -18.18 -1.86
C GLN A 236 -0.18 -17.55 -2.71
N ALA A 237 0.59 -18.37 -3.42
CA ALA A 237 1.49 -17.88 -4.47
C ALA A 237 0.67 -17.36 -5.65
N MET A 238 1.02 -16.20 -6.20
CA MET A 238 0.24 -15.53 -7.25
C MET A 238 0.76 -15.90 -8.65
N ASN A 239 0.86 -17.21 -8.88
CA ASN A 239 1.18 -17.77 -10.17
C ASN A 239 0.05 -18.69 -10.65
N VAL A 240 0.17 -19.06 -11.90
CA VAL A 240 -0.78 -19.78 -12.74
C VAL A 240 -0.42 -21.27 -12.88
N GLY A 241 0.66 -21.70 -12.22
CA GLY A 241 1.24 -23.02 -12.34
C GLY A 241 2.48 -23.02 -13.25
N PHE A 242 3.01 -24.22 -13.48
CA PHE A 242 4.26 -24.41 -14.22
C PHE A 242 4.09 -25.49 -15.27
N GLN A 243 4.35 -25.13 -16.53
CA GLN A 243 4.31 -26.06 -17.65
C GLN A 243 5.74 -26.36 -18.14
N LYS A 244 6.19 -27.60 -17.96
CA LYS A 244 7.47 -28.03 -18.54
C LYS A 244 7.42 -27.97 -20.05
N LEU A 245 8.48 -27.43 -20.66
CA LEU A 245 8.59 -27.38 -22.10
C LEU A 245 8.73 -28.78 -22.70
N SER A 246 8.23 -28.94 -23.92
CA SER A 246 8.51 -30.15 -24.71
C SER A 246 10.03 -30.26 -24.96
N PRO A 247 10.57 -31.48 -25.19
CA PRO A 247 11.99 -31.63 -25.54
C PRO A 247 12.41 -30.80 -26.76
N GLN A 248 11.51 -30.61 -27.72
CA GLN A 248 11.75 -29.81 -28.93
C GLN A 248 11.85 -28.31 -28.59
N ASP A 249 10.91 -27.79 -27.80
CA ASP A 249 10.89 -26.38 -27.40
C ASP A 249 12.07 -26.06 -26.48
N ALA A 250 12.37 -26.96 -25.54
CA ALA A 250 13.56 -26.84 -24.70
C ALA A 250 14.83 -26.81 -25.56
N ALA A 251 14.98 -27.72 -26.52
CA ALA A 251 16.11 -27.72 -27.45
C ALA A 251 16.22 -26.42 -28.27
N ALA A 252 15.09 -25.84 -28.68
CA ALA A 252 15.06 -24.55 -29.36
C ALA A 252 15.51 -23.41 -28.45
N VAL A 253 15.06 -23.37 -27.19
CA VAL A 253 15.52 -22.39 -26.18
C VAL A 253 17.03 -22.53 -25.95
N TYR A 254 17.53 -23.75 -25.77
CA TYR A 254 18.97 -23.98 -25.61
C TYR A 254 19.78 -23.56 -26.84
N ALA A 255 19.25 -23.79 -28.05
CA ALA A 255 19.89 -23.32 -29.28
C ALA A 255 19.88 -21.79 -29.41
N LYS A 256 18.82 -21.11 -28.93
CA LYS A 256 18.67 -19.65 -28.97
C LYS A 256 19.66 -18.93 -28.06
N TYR A 257 19.85 -19.38 -26.81
CA TYR A 257 20.66 -18.66 -25.81
C TYR A 257 21.99 -19.35 -25.41
N GLY A 258 22.07 -20.68 -25.53
CA GLY A 258 23.28 -21.49 -25.72
C GLY A 258 24.49 -21.34 -24.78
N LYS A 259 24.46 -22.01 -23.60
CA LYS A 259 25.68 -22.62 -22.98
C LYS A 259 25.50 -24.02 -22.37
N ILE A 260 24.29 -24.56 -22.24
CA ILE A 260 24.06 -25.98 -21.90
C ILE A 260 23.13 -26.54 -22.97
N ALA A 261 23.66 -27.37 -23.88
CA ALA A 261 22.83 -28.14 -24.80
C ALA A 261 22.55 -29.51 -24.17
N PRO A 262 21.30 -29.92 -23.92
CA PRO A 262 21.00 -31.34 -23.82
C PRO A 262 21.20 -31.94 -25.21
N GLN A 263 22.08 -32.93 -25.31
CA GLN A 263 22.16 -33.78 -26.50
C GLN A 263 20.86 -34.55 -26.66
N TRP A 264 20.02 -34.18 -27.64
CA TRP A 264 19.14 -35.13 -28.29
C TRP A 264 18.78 -34.74 -29.73
N SER A 265 18.83 -35.75 -30.60
CA SER A 265 18.51 -35.75 -32.02
C SER A 265 17.07 -36.21 -32.26
N GLY A 266 16.18 -35.32 -32.71
CA GLY A 266 14.86 -35.72 -33.21
C GLY A 266 13.92 -34.55 -33.47
N THR A 267 13.43 -34.44 -34.70
CA THR A 267 12.47 -33.43 -35.18
C THR A 267 11.03 -33.75 -34.77
N ALA A 268 10.25 -32.75 -34.36
CA ALA A 268 8.78 -32.81 -34.37
C ALA A 268 8.13 -31.41 -34.51
N ASN A 269 7.18 -31.29 -35.45
CA ASN A 269 6.01 -30.38 -35.48
C ASN A 269 6.14 -28.84 -35.53
N GLY A 270 7.07 -28.30 -36.32
CA GLY A 270 6.75 -27.21 -37.28
C GLY A 270 6.18 -25.85 -36.81
N THR A 271 6.01 -25.56 -35.53
CA THR A 271 5.72 -24.21 -35.01
C THR A 271 6.35 -24.08 -33.62
N ALA A 272 7.46 -23.35 -33.53
CA ALA A 272 8.12 -23.09 -32.24
C ALA A 272 7.25 -22.17 -31.39
N GLY A 273 7.12 -22.45 -30.10
CA GLY A 273 6.59 -21.47 -29.15
C GLY A 273 7.49 -20.24 -29.05
N VAL A 274 6.88 -19.11 -28.71
CA VAL A 274 7.55 -17.83 -28.54
C VAL A 274 7.57 -17.55 -27.04
N TYR A 275 8.71 -17.74 -26.39
CA TYR A 275 8.82 -17.58 -24.94
C TYR A 275 9.58 -16.31 -24.58
N THR A 276 9.12 -15.62 -23.54
CA THR A 276 9.81 -14.42 -23.03
C THR A 276 10.88 -14.84 -22.05
N SER A 277 12.12 -14.41 -22.29
CA SER A 277 13.21 -14.50 -21.31
C SER A 277 13.54 -13.11 -20.76
N PRO A 278 14.30 -12.99 -19.66
CA PRO A 278 14.89 -11.73 -19.23
C PRO A 278 15.66 -10.95 -20.32
N ILE A 279 16.20 -11.65 -21.34
CA ILE A 279 16.91 -11.01 -22.46
C ILE A 279 15.91 -10.38 -23.45
N ASP A 280 14.79 -11.05 -23.71
CA ASP A 280 13.72 -10.50 -24.54
C ASP A 280 13.02 -9.36 -23.79
N TRP A 281 12.74 -9.55 -22.50
CA TRP A 281 12.20 -8.52 -21.59
C TRP A 281 13.03 -7.23 -21.64
N ALA A 282 14.36 -7.35 -21.58
CA ALA A 282 15.25 -6.19 -21.66
C ALA A 282 15.19 -5.43 -23.00
N THR A 283 14.72 -6.09 -24.05
CA THR A 283 14.47 -5.48 -25.36
C THR A 283 13.07 -4.90 -25.43
N ILE A 284 12.07 -5.60 -24.88
CA ILE A 284 10.67 -5.20 -24.87
C ILE A 284 10.50 -3.90 -24.08
N TYR A 285 11.08 -3.81 -22.89
CA TYR A 285 10.93 -2.65 -21.98
C TYR A 285 12.12 -1.66 -22.03
N ASP A 286 12.89 -1.64 -23.13
CA ASP A 286 14.06 -0.76 -23.33
C ASP A 286 15.13 -0.79 -22.22
N ALA A 287 15.28 -1.90 -21.49
CA ALA A 287 16.27 -1.99 -20.41
C ALA A 287 17.72 -2.04 -20.92
N ASN A 288 17.96 -2.55 -22.13
CA ASN A 288 19.30 -2.65 -22.72
C ASN A 288 20.03 -1.30 -22.79
N ALA A 289 19.32 -0.23 -23.15
CA ALA A 289 19.88 1.13 -23.15
C ALA A 289 20.28 1.56 -21.73
N SER A 290 19.44 1.26 -20.73
CA SER A 290 19.73 1.53 -19.32
C SER A 290 20.94 0.73 -18.81
N TYR A 291 21.08 -0.56 -19.17
CA TYR A 291 22.24 -1.35 -18.77
C TYR A 291 23.57 -0.76 -19.22
N SER A 292 23.60 -0.21 -20.43
CA SER A 292 24.80 0.39 -21.01
C SER A 292 25.17 1.75 -20.40
N THR A 293 24.18 2.50 -19.89
CA THR A 293 24.35 3.90 -19.46
C THR A 293 24.26 4.10 -17.95
N ASN A 294 23.41 3.33 -17.28
CA ASN A 294 23.05 3.46 -15.87
C ASN A 294 23.49 2.26 -15.03
N GLY A 295 23.73 1.11 -15.67
CA GLY A 295 24.19 -0.12 -15.03
C GLY A 295 23.09 -1.19 -14.91
N THR A 296 23.46 -2.33 -14.32
CA THR A 296 22.68 -3.57 -14.30
C THR A 296 22.15 -3.95 -12.91
N GLY A 297 22.11 -3.02 -11.96
CA GLY A 297 21.77 -3.23 -10.56
C GLY A 297 22.96 -3.52 -9.65
N THR A 298 24.20 -3.40 -10.14
CA THR A 298 25.41 -3.68 -9.35
C THR A 298 25.47 -2.84 -8.08
N GLY A 299 25.70 -3.50 -6.94
CA GLY A 299 25.76 -2.88 -5.62
C GLY A 299 24.40 -2.75 -4.92
N VAL A 300 23.31 -3.12 -5.59
CA VAL A 300 21.96 -3.14 -5.03
C VAL A 300 21.62 -4.56 -4.58
N THR A 301 20.90 -4.69 -3.47
CA THR A 301 20.37 -5.95 -2.97
C THR A 301 18.86 -6.04 -3.15
N ILE A 302 18.39 -7.11 -3.78
CA ILE A 302 16.98 -7.48 -3.89
C ILE A 302 16.68 -8.59 -2.88
N GLY A 303 15.70 -8.39 -2.01
CA GLY A 303 15.20 -9.41 -1.09
C GLY A 303 13.95 -10.09 -1.67
N ILE A 304 13.94 -11.41 -1.74
CA ILE A 304 12.78 -12.19 -2.17
C ILE A 304 12.17 -12.88 -0.95
N VAL A 305 10.87 -12.70 -0.75
CA VAL A 305 10.11 -13.37 0.32
C VAL A 305 9.72 -14.77 -0.12
N GLY A 306 10.13 -15.79 0.61
CA GLY A 306 9.75 -17.17 0.33
C GLY A 306 9.53 -18.03 1.57
N ARG A 307 8.97 -19.22 1.36
CA ARG A 307 8.70 -20.22 2.41
C ARG A 307 9.27 -21.62 2.15
N THR A 308 9.83 -21.86 0.98
CA THR A 308 10.55 -23.10 0.62
C THR A 308 12.05 -22.87 0.55
N ASN A 309 12.85 -23.93 0.62
CA ASN A 309 14.29 -23.92 0.36
C ASN A 309 14.61 -24.88 -0.81
N PRO A 310 14.51 -24.39 -2.07
CA PRO A 310 14.68 -25.21 -3.27
C PRO A 310 16.16 -25.51 -3.60
N GLY A 311 17.10 -24.96 -2.81
CA GLY A 311 18.50 -24.86 -3.20
C GLY A 311 18.71 -23.81 -4.31
N THR A 312 19.93 -23.76 -4.88
CA THR A 312 20.31 -22.68 -5.82
C THR A 312 20.73 -23.19 -7.20
N THR A 313 20.62 -24.50 -7.44
CA THR A 313 21.11 -25.14 -8.66
C THR A 313 20.30 -24.73 -9.88
N ASN A 314 18.98 -24.62 -9.73
CA ASN A 314 18.07 -24.16 -10.79
C ASN A 314 18.46 -22.75 -11.25
N TRP A 315 18.59 -21.82 -10.31
CA TRP A 315 18.94 -20.43 -10.59
C TRP A 315 20.29 -20.29 -11.30
N ALA A 316 21.31 -21.04 -10.85
CA ALA A 316 22.61 -21.04 -11.51
C ALA A 316 22.52 -21.57 -12.95
N THR A 317 21.68 -22.59 -13.16
CA THR A 317 21.45 -23.23 -14.46
C THR A 317 20.70 -22.29 -15.40
N PHE A 318 19.60 -21.68 -14.95
CA PHE A 318 18.86 -20.67 -15.72
C PHE A 318 19.75 -19.54 -16.19
N ARG A 319 20.53 -18.95 -15.27
CA ARG A 319 21.50 -17.90 -15.59
C ARG A 319 22.50 -18.36 -16.64
N SER A 320 23.03 -19.57 -16.50
CA SER A 320 23.96 -20.13 -17.48
C SER A 320 23.32 -20.34 -18.85
N ILE A 321 22.08 -20.84 -18.91
CA ILE A 321 21.35 -21.08 -20.16
C ILE A 321 21.15 -19.79 -20.93
N LEU A 322 20.75 -18.73 -20.23
CA LEU A 322 20.49 -17.41 -20.81
C LEU A 322 21.74 -16.55 -21.02
N GLY A 323 22.92 -17.04 -20.62
CA GLY A 323 24.17 -16.29 -20.74
C GLY A 323 24.26 -15.08 -19.78
N LEU A 324 23.47 -15.06 -18.71
CA LEU A 324 23.53 -14.03 -17.67
C LEU A 324 24.86 -14.12 -16.89
N PRO A 325 25.35 -13.01 -16.29
CA PRO A 325 26.57 -13.03 -15.47
C PRO A 325 26.50 -14.05 -14.33
N VAL A 326 27.64 -14.60 -13.91
CA VAL A 326 27.71 -15.50 -12.75
C VAL A 326 27.50 -14.68 -11.48
N ASN A 327 26.26 -14.68 -10.99
CA ASN A 327 25.78 -13.96 -9.82
C ASN A 327 24.53 -14.67 -9.32
N THR A 328 24.70 -15.93 -8.92
CA THR A 328 23.60 -16.80 -8.49
C THR A 328 22.96 -16.24 -7.21
N PRO A 329 21.62 -16.17 -7.14
CA PRO A 329 20.93 -15.81 -5.90
C PRO A 329 21.34 -16.70 -4.72
N THR A 330 21.24 -16.16 -3.51
CA THR A 330 21.62 -16.85 -2.27
C THR A 330 20.41 -17.05 -1.36
N ILE A 331 20.39 -18.13 -0.59
CA ILE A 331 19.32 -18.41 0.37
C ILE A 331 19.74 -17.99 1.77
N ILE A 332 18.86 -17.27 2.46
CA ILE A 332 18.94 -17.00 3.90
C ILE A 332 17.78 -17.72 4.57
N VAL A 333 18.12 -18.67 5.44
CA VAL A 333 17.13 -19.37 6.27
C VAL A 333 16.91 -18.59 7.57
N ASN A 334 15.67 -18.23 7.86
CA ASN A 334 15.25 -17.55 9.08
C ASN A 334 14.56 -18.54 10.05
N GLY A 335 15.32 -19.04 11.02
CA GLY A 335 14.84 -20.02 11.99
C GLY A 335 15.00 -21.46 11.48
N THR A 336 13.99 -22.30 11.71
CA THR A 336 13.96 -23.68 11.20
C THR A 336 13.99 -23.67 9.67
N ASN A 337 14.85 -24.51 9.08
CA ASN A 337 14.89 -24.68 7.64
C ASN A 337 13.57 -25.30 7.15
N PRO A 338 12.81 -24.64 6.25
CA PRO A 338 11.58 -25.20 5.71
C PRO A 338 11.79 -26.49 4.91
N GLY A 339 13.00 -26.70 4.39
CA GLY A 339 13.24 -27.72 3.37
C GLY A 339 12.58 -27.36 2.03
N ASP A 340 12.70 -28.27 1.08
CA ASP A 340 12.00 -28.24 -0.21
C ASP A 340 10.53 -28.66 0.03
N LEU A 341 9.60 -27.74 -0.26
CA LEU A 341 8.16 -27.96 -0.09
C LEU A 341 7.47 -28.51 -1.34
N GLY A 342 8.24 -28.82 -2.38
CA GLY A 342 7.79 -29.44 -3.62
C GLY A 342 7.52 -28.46 -4.75
N ALA A 343 7.23 -29.03 -5.92
CA ALA A 343 7.26 -28.34 -7.21
C ALA A 343 6.42 -27.05 -7.31
N ALA A 344 5.30 -26.94 -6.59
CA ALA A 344 4.46 -25.74 -6.64
C ALA A 344 5.14 -24.55 -5.95
N GLU A 345 5.72 -24.77 -4.78
CA GLU A 345 6.42 -23.74 -3.99
C GLU A 345 7.80 -23.44 -4.58
N ASP A 346 8.49 -24.48 -5.03
CA ASP A 346 9.81 -24.35 -5.64
C ASP A 346 9.74 -23.63 -6.99
N GLY A 347 8.68 -23.84 -7.76
CA GLY A 347 8.43 -23.10 -8.98
C GLY A 347 8.32 -21.59 -8.73
N GLU A 348 7.57 -21.19 -7.70
CA GLU A 348 7.44 -19.78 -7.30
C GLU A 348 8.80 -19.20 -6.85
N ALA A 349 9.52 -19.95 -6.02
CA ALA A 349 10.84 -19.54 -5.56
C ALA A 349 11.85 -19.40 -6.72
N ASP A 350 11.79 -20.30 -7.70
CA ASP A 350 12.58 -20.24 -8.92
C ASP A 350 12.19 -19.03 -9.77
N LEU A 351 10.89 -18.82 -10.03
CA LEU A 351 10.36 -17.68 -10.79
C LEU A 351 10.87 -16.34 -10.23
N ASP A 352 10.67 -16.10 -8.94
CA ASP A 352 11.03 -14.85 -8.27
C ASP A 352 12.54 -14.57 -8.30
N ALA A 353 13.35 -15.58 -7.96
CA ALA A 353 14.80 -15.43 -7.88
C ALA A 353 15.43 -15.28 -9.27
N GLU A 354 14.90 -15.99 -10.27
CA GLU A 354 15.39 -15.97 -11.65
C GLU A 354 15.04 -14.67 -12.36
N TRP A 355 13.82 -14.17 -12.23
CA TRP A 355 13.37 -12.96 -12.93
C TRP A 355 13.88 -11.68 -12.30
N SER A 356 13.88 -11.57 -10.97
CA SER A 356 14.49 -10.40 -10.29
C SER A 356 15.98 -10.25 -10.63
N GLY A 357 16.73 -11.36 -10.55
CA GLY A 357 18.15 -11.41 -10.91
C GLY A 357 18.41 -11.42 -12.42
N GLY A 358 17.42 -11.75 -13.24
CA GLY A 358 17.50 -11.71 -14.70
C GLY A 358 17.31 -10.29 -15.25
N VAL A 359 16.34 -9.56 -14.70
CA VAL A 359 16.07 -8.15 -15.00
C VAL A 359 17.18 -7.24 -14.45
N ALA A 360 17.71 -7.51 -13.26
CA ALA A 360 18.87 -6.79 -12.72
C ALA A 360 20.09 -7.72 -12.63
N PRO A 361 20.79 -8.01 -13.75
CA PRO A 361 21.81 -9.06 -13.78
C PRO A 361 23.02 -8.82 -12.88
N GLY A 362 23.26 -7.57 -12.47
CA GLY A 362 24.31 -7.18 -11.51
C GLY A 362 23.86 -7.09 -10.05
N ALA A 363 22.56 -7.13 -9.76
CA ALA A 363 22.05 -7.02 -8.38
C ALA A 363 22.30 -8.30 -7.57
N THR A 364 22.54 -8.14 -6.27
CA THR A 364 22.61 -9.28 -5.35
C THR A 364 21.20 -9.71 -4.98
N VAL A 365 20.80 -10.94 -5.31
CA VAL A 365 19.49 -11.47 -4.92
C VAL A 365 19.65 -12.34 -3.67
N LYS A 366 18.88 -12.01 -2.62
CA LYS A 366 18.79 -12.76 -1.37
C LYS A 366 17.37 -13.31 -1.23
N PHE A 367 17.24 -14.61 -1.41
CA PHE A 367 16.01 -15.34 -1.16
C PHE A 367 15.89 -15.66 0.33
N VAL A 368 14.90 -15.11 1.02
CA VAL A 368 14.69 -15.31 2.46
C VAL A 368 13.59 -16.33 2.68
N ALA A 369 13.96 -17.47 3.28
CA ALA A 369 13.08 -18.60 3.50
C ALA A 369 12.84 -18.83 5.00
N SER A 370 11.58 -18.91 5.40
CA SER A 370 11.16 -19.27 6.76
C SER A 370 10.18 -20.44 6.70
N ALA A 371 10.27 -21.38 7.63
CA ALA A 371 9.27 -22.42 7.77
C ALA A 371 7.93 -21.86 8.29
N SER A 372 6.82 -22.25 7.67
CA SER A 372 5.49 -22.06 8.25
C SER A 372 5.35 -22.88 9.53
N THR A 373 4.67 -22.33 10.53
CA THR A 373 4.40 -22.95 11.83
C THR A 373 2.91 -23.26 11.97
N SER A 374 2.50 -23.82 13.12
CA SER A 374 1.08 -24.01 13.43
C SER A 374 0.29 -22.72 13.64
N SER A 375 0.96 -21.57 13.69
CA SER A 375 0.33 -20.28 14.03
C SER A 375 0.65 -19.17 13.04
N THR A 376 1.65 -19.33 12.17
CA THR A 376 2.15 -18.25 11.33
C THR A 376 2.78 -18.81 10.06
N ASP A 377 2.42 -18.24 8.91
CA ASP A 377 2.97 -18.64 7.62
C ASP A 377 4.42 -18.12 7.43
N GLY A 378 5.24 -18.92 6.75
CA GLY A 378 6.63 -18.59 6.44
C GLY A 378 6.80 -17.31 5.63
N VAL A 379 5.82 -16.94 4.80
CA VAL A 379 5.82 -15.69 4.03
C VAL A 379 5.84 -14.48 4.97
N ASP A 380 4.98 -14.46 5.98
CA ASP A 380 4.88 -13.36 6.96
C ASP A 380 6.21 -13.22 7.75
N LEU A 381 6.83 -14.35 8.10
CA LEU A 381 8.10 -14.41 8.84
C LEU A 381 9.29 -13.97 7.99
N SER A 382 9.31 -14.35 6.70
CA SER A 382 10.36 -13.96 5.76
C SER A 382 10.29 -12.46 5.45
N ALA A 383 9.08 -11.91 5.24
CA ALA A 383 8.88 -10.48 5.05
C ALA A 383 9.34 -9.66 6.28
N GLN A 384 8.97 -10.08 7.50
CA GLN A 384 9.48 -9.48 8.74
C GLN A 384 11.00 -9.49 8.81
N TYR A 385 11.60 -10.63 8.49
CA TYR A 385 13.04 -10.80 8.62
C TYR A 385 13.83 -9.85 7.70
N ILE A 386 13.35 -9.65 6.46
CA ILE A 386 13.95 -8.69 5.51
C ILE A 386 13.92 -7.27 6.08
N VAL A 387 12.75 -6.81 6.56
CA VAL A 387 12.57 -5.45 7.06
C VAL A 387 13.30 -5.24 8.38
N ASN A 388 13.14 -6.16 9.34
CA ASN A 388 13.75 -6.05 10.68
C ASN A 388 15.27 -6.04 10.63
N ASN A 389 15.87 -6.71 9.65
CA ASN A 389 17.33 -6.75 9.48
C ASN A 389 17.83 -5.82 8.38
N ASN A 390 16.96 -5.01 7.78
CA ASN A 390 17.29 -4.05 6.73
C ASN A 390 18.12 -4.67 5.58
N LEU A 391 17.75 -5.90 5.16
CA LEU A 391 18.63 -6.78 4.37
C LEU A 391 18.77 -6.41 2.90
N ALA A 392 17.83 -5.62 2.38
CA ALA A 392 17.67 -5.33 0.97
C ALA A 392 17.36 -3.84 0.74
N ASP A 393 17.56 -3.38 -0.49
CA ASP A 393 17.21 -2.04 -0.94
C ASP A 393 15.86 -2.03 -1.68
N VAL A 394 15.53 -3.16 -2.30
CA VAL A 394 14.23 -3.46 -2.93
C VAL A 394 13.83 -4.85 -2.47
N MET A 395 12.54 -5.11 -2.29
CA MET A 395 12.04 -6.46 -2.02
C MET A 395 10.83 -6.79 -2.86
N SER A 396 10.64 -8.08 -3.15
CA SER A 396 9.48 -8.60 -3.84
C SER A 396 8.76 -9.63 -2.97
N THR A 397 7.43 -9.56 -2.96
CA THR A 397 6.53 -10.55 -2.36
C THR A 397 5.51 -10.98 -3.40
N SER A 398 5.62 -12.23 -3.86
CA SER A 398 4.75 -12.81 -4.89
C SER A 398 3.64 -13.69 -4.29
N PHE A 399 3.21 -13.32 -3.08
CA PHE A 399 2.17 -14.03 -2.33
C PHE A 399 1.02 -13.08 -2.02
N GLY A 400 -0.14 -13.67 -1.69
CA GLY A 400 -1.27 -12.88 -1.25
C GLY A 400 -2.30 -13.61 -0.41
N SER A 401 -3.20 -12.79 0.11
CA SER A 401 -4.35 -13.18 0.92
C SER A 401 -5.46 -12.15 0.71
N CYS A 402 -6.71 -12.58 0.90
CA CYS A 402 -7.86 -11.69 0.78
C CYS A 402 -7.84 -10.60 1.86
N GLU A 403 -7.84 -9.32 1.47
CA GLU A 403 -7.76 -8.19 2.42
C GLU A 403 -8.83 -8.25 3.52
N SER A 404 -10.06 -8.62 3.16
CA SER A 404 -11.17 -8.72 4.12
C SER A 404 -11.04 -9.92 5.04
N ALA A 405 -10.25 -10.93 4.66
CA ALA A 405 -10.01 -12.14 5.44
C ALA A 405 -8.85 -12.02 6.44
N MET A 406 -7.90 -11.12 6.17
CA MET A 406 -6.77 -10.81 7.06
C MET A 406 -7.22 -10.19 8.40
N GLY A 407 -8.43 -9.62 8.46
CA GLY A 407 -8.94 -9.00 9.68
C GLY A 407 -8.13 -7.78 10.12
N SER A 408 -8.34 -7.30 11.34
CA SER A 408 -7.77 -5.99 11.75
C SER A 408 -6.28 -6.07 12.13
N ALA A 409 -5.87 -7.19 12.74
CA ALA A 409 -4.52 -7.37 13.25
C ALA A 409 -3.51 -7.58 12.12
N GLU A 410 -3.80 -8.48 11.18
CA GLU A 410 -2.89 -8.76 10.06
C GLU A 410 -2.79 -7.58 9.09
N ASN A 411 -3.91 -6.90 8.78
CA ASN A 411 -3.86 -5.66 8.00
C ASN A 411 -2.98 -4.60 8.70
N THR A 412 -3.13 -4.42 10.01
CA THR A 412 -2.26 -3.50 10.78
C THR A 412 -0.79 -3.93 10.70
N PHE A 413 -0.51 -5.23 10.74
CA PHE A 413 0.83 -5.76 10.65
C PHE A 413 1.49 -5.44 9.30
N TYR A 414 0.85 -5.75 8.17
CA TYR A 414 1.41 -5.44 6.84
C TYR A 414 1.53 -3.93 6.58
N ASN A 415 0.52 -3.14 6.99
CA ASN A 415 0.60 -1.69 6.91
C ASN A 415 1.81 -1.13 7.66
N ASN A 416 2.06 -1.62 8.88
CA ASN A 416 3.20 -1.21 9.69
C ASN A 416 4.53 -1.71 9.11
N LEU A 417 4.56 -2.95 8.60
CA LEU A 417 5.76 -3.56 8.02
C LEU A 417 6.23 -2.78 6.78
N TRP A 418 5.31 -2.47 5.86
CA TRP A 418 5.62 -1.71 4.65
C TRP A 418 5.91 -0.23 4.94
N ALA A 419 5.22 0.39 5.90
CA ALA A 419 5.56 1.74 6.34
C ALA A 419 6.98 1.80 6.96
N GLN A 420 7.36 0.79 7.75
CA GLN A 420 8.71 0.66 8.28
C GLN A 420 9.73 0.45 7.14
N ALA A 421 9.47 -0.46 6.20
CA ALA A 421 10.31 -0.69 5.02
C ALA A 421 10.55 0.60 4.23
N ALA A 422 9.47 1.36 3.94
CA ALA A 422 9.54 2.64 3.25
C ALA A 422 10.41 3.66 4.00
N SER A 423 10.30 3.73 5.33
CA SER A 423 11.12 4.64 6.16
C SER A 423 12.61 4.28 6.17
N GLN A 424 12.93 3.01 5.93
CA GLN A 424 14.27 2.45 5.79
C GLN A 424 14.81 2.57 4.35
N GLY A 425 14.03 3.16 3.43
CA GLY A 425 14.40 3.29 2.02
C GLY A 425 14.22 2.00 1.20
N ILE A 426 13.59 0.96 1.76
CA ILE A 426 13.30 -0.28 1.05
C ILE A 426 12.04 -0.08 0.19
N THR A 427 12.13 -0.36 -1.11
CA THR A 427 10.94 -0.43 -1.97
C THR A 427 10.33 -1.83 -1.89
N ALA A 428 9.11 -1.94 -1.36
CA ALA A 428 8.36 -3.19 -1.36
C ALA A 428 7.50 -3.29 -2.62
N CYS A 429 7.73 -4.32 -3.43
CA CYS A 429 6.95 -4.66 -4.62
C CYS A 429 6.11 -5.90 -4.31
N VAL A 430 4.79 -5.84 -4.53
CA VAL A 430 3.88 -6.93 -4.18
C VAL A 430 2.95 -7.24 -5.33
N SER A 431 2.78 -8.51 -5.66
CA SER A 431 1.89 -8.96 -6.74
C SER A 431 0.42 -8.69 -6.38
N THR A 432 -0.38 -8.19 -7.33
CA THR A 432 -1.79 -7.86 -7.03
C THR A 432 -2.73 -9.04 -6.97
N GLY A 433 -2.33 -10.18 -7.55
CA GLY A 433 -3.09 -11.42 -7.60
C GLY A 433 -3.59 -11.79 -8.99
N ASP A 434 -4.14 -12.99 -9.10
CA ASP A 434 -4.33 -13.69 -10.37
C ASP A 434 -5.80 -14.10 -10.63
N SER A 435 -6.76 -13.42 -10.01
CA SER A 435 -8.19 -13.78 -10.07
C SER A 435 -9.07 -12.63 -10.58
N GLY A 436 -8.49 -11.70 -11.33
CA GLY A 436 -9.19 -10.52 -11.81
C GLY A 436 -9.78 -9.71 -10.65
N PRO A 437 -11.00 -9.15 -10.78
CA PRO A 437 -11.66 -8.41 -9.71
C PRO A 437 -12.01 -9.29 -8.50
N ALA A 438 -11.95 -10.62 -8.62
CA ALA A 438 -12.23 -11.56 -7.55
C ALA A 438 -10.97 -11.91 -6.75
N GLY A 439 -10.16 -10.92 -6.34
CA GLY A 439 -8.88 -11.15 -5.66
C GLY A 439 -8.94 -11.88 -4.30
N CYS A 440 -10.14 -12.27 -3.85
CA CYS A 440 -10.35 -13.15 -2.70
C CYS A 440 -10.68 -14.60 -3.07
N ALA A 441 -10.79 -14.91 -4.36
CA ALA A 441 -10.95 -16.25 -4.89
C ALA A 441 -9.60 -16.84 -5.32
N SER A 442 -9.56 -18.14 -5.57
CA SER A 442 -8.40 -18.76 -6.23
C SER A 442 -8.51 -18.58 -7.74
N GLY A 443 -7.38 -18.39 -8.43
CA GLY A 443 -7.37 -18.34 -9.90
C GLY A 443 -7.85 -19.65 -10.53
N SER A 444 -7.75 -20.75 -9.80
CA SER A 444 -8.26 -22.07 -10.21
C SER A 444 -9.78 -22.24 -10.04
N ASP A 445 -10.45 -21.32 -9.34
CA ASP A 445 -11.91 -21.38 -9.17
C ASP A 445 -12.63 -21.20 -10.50
N THR A 446 -13.83 -21.78 -10.61
CA THR A 446 -14.63 -21.70 -11.85
C THR A 446 -15.51 -20.45 -11.91
N SER A 447 -15.63 -19.70 -10.81
CA SER A 447 -16.44 -18.48 -10.70
C SER A 447 -15.97 -17.62 -9.52
N GLY A 448 -15.85 -16.31 -9.72
CA GLY A 448 -15.44 -15.34 -8.68
C GLY A 448 -16.50 -15.08 -7.60
N SER A 449 -17.64 -15.79 -7.62
CA SER A 449 -18.73 -15.75 -6.63
C SER A 449 -19.41 -14.39 -6.37
N GLY A 450 -19.08 -13.35 -7.15
CA GLY A 450 -19.78 -12.06 -7.16
C GLY A 450 -19.28 -11.03 -6.13
N GLN A 451 -18.21 -11.31 -5.37
CA GLN A 451 -17.60 -10.33 -4.47
C GLN A 451 -16.23 -9.90 -4.98
N SER A 452 -16.08 -8.59 -5.22
CA SER A 452 -14.78 -8.00 -5.51
C SER A 452 -13.89 -8.02 -4.28
N GLY A 453 -12.60 -8.24 -4.48
CA GLY A 453 -11.60 -8.27 -3.42
C GLY A 453 -10.22 -7.99 -3.98
N VAL A 454 -9.30 -7.57 -3.11
CA VAL A 454 -7.91 -7.27 -3.46
C VAL A 454 -6.96 -8.09 -2.58
N ASN A 455 -5.75 -8.33 -3.07
CA ASN A 455 -4.68 -8.89 -2.26
C ASN A 455 -4.31 -7.89 -1.15
N GLY A 456 -4.55 -8.25 0.11
CA GLY A 456 -4.29 -7.38 1.25
C GLY A 456 -2.81 -7.17 1.57
N LEU A 457 -1.91 -8.02 1.03
CA LEU A 457 -0.47 -7.79 1.12
C LEU A 457 -0.01 -6.64 0.21
N ALA A 458 -0.75 -6.38 -0.88
CA ALA A 458 -0.48 -5.36 -1.89
C ALA A 458 -1.39 -4.11 -1.77
N SER A 459 -2.33 -4.12 -0.82
CA SER A 459 -3.33 -3.06 -0.74
C SER A 459 -2.91 -1.86 0.09
N THR A 460 -1.72 -1.92 0.72
CA THR A 460 -1.27 -0.84 1.59
C THR A 460 -0.83 0.38 0.78
N PRO A 461 -0.80 1.58 1.38
CA PRO A 461 -0.23 2.77 0.75
C PRO A 461 1.31 2.81 0.72
N TYR A 462 2.01 1.76 1.16
CA TYR A 462 3.46 1.78 1.35
C TYR A 462 4.22 0.77 0.50
N ASP A 463 3.50 -0.11 -0.20
CA ASP A 463 4.01 -0.99 -1.24
C ASP A 463 3.68 -0.47 -2.64
N VAL A 464 4.42 -0.94 -3.64
CA VAL A 464 4.06 -0.86 -5.05
C VAL A 464 3.29 -2.12 -5.43
N ALA A 465 2.02 -1.96 -5.76
CA ALA A 465 1.15 -3.02 -6.25
C ALA A 465 1.43 -3.27 -7.73
N VAL A 466 1.96 -4.46 -8.06
CA VAL A 466 2.39 -4.81 -9.42
C VAL A 466 1.40 -5.81 -10.02
N GLY A 467 0.64 -5.35 -11.00
CA GLY A 467 -0.26 -6.18 -11.80
C GLY A 467 0.44 -6.77 -13.03
N ALA A 468 -0.33 -7.46 -13.87
CA ALA A 468 0.19 -8.13 -15.06
C ALA A 468 -0.51 -7.70 -16.36
N THR A 469 0.25 -7.71 -17.44
CA THR A 469 -0.19 -7.53 -18.83
C THR A 469 0.14 -8.77 -19.66
N GLU A 470 -0.44 -8.83 -20.84
CA GLU A 470 -0.16 -9.85 -21.85
C GLU A 470 0.35 -9.18 -23.13
N LEU A 471 1.46 -9.71 -23.66
CA LEU A 471 2.10 -9.24 -24.88
C LEU A 471 1.34 -9.69 -26.13
N SER A 472 1.34 -8.87 -27.18
CA SER A 472 0.82 -9.26 -28.48
C SER A 472 1.53 -10.50 -29.02
N ASN A 473 0.75 -11.52 -29.38
CA ASN A 473 1.23 -12.76 -29.99
C ASN A 473 1.65 -12.64 -31.47
N SER A 474 1.65 -11.44 -32.05
CA SER A 474 1.99 -11.24 -33.45
C SER A 474 3.47 -11.56 -33.74
N SER A 475 3.70 -12.44 -34.70
CA SER A 475 5.05 -12.77 -35.20
C SER A 475 5.84 -11.55 -35.74
N SER A 476 5.18 -10.42 -36.02
CA SER A 476 5.84 -9.19 -36.49
C SER A 476 6.83 -8.59 -35.50
N TYR A 477 6.70 -8.92 -34.21
CA TYR A 477 7.55 -8.39 -33.14
C TYR A 477 8.77 -9.26 -32.84
N TRP A 478 8.87 -10.41 -33.48
CA TRP A 478 9.88 -11.42 -33.26
C TRP A 478 10.71 -11.64 -34.53
N ASN A 479 12.03 -11.75 -34.38
CA ASN A 479 12.91 -12.06 -35.51
C ASN A 479 12.89 -13.57 -35.84
N ALA A 480 13.60 -13.98 -36.91
CA ALA A 480 13.66 -15.39 -37.33
C ALA A 480 14.29 -16.34 -36.30
N SER A 481 15.06 -15.82 -35.34
CA SER A 481 15.58 -16.59 -34.19
C SER A 481 14.64 -16.59 -32.99
N GLY A 482 13.43 -16.03 -33.13
CA GLY A 482 12.42 -15.94 -32.08
C GLY A 482 12.77 -14.94 -30.98
N ALA A 483 13.65 -13.97 -31.23
CA ALA A 483 14.00 -12.91 -30.26
C ALA A 483 13.18 -11.64 -30.49
N ALA A 484 12.82 -10.96 -29.40
CA ALA A 484 12.10 -9.69 -29.46
C ALA A 484 12.92 -8.64 -30.23
N THR A 485 12.24 -7.80 -31.01
CA THR A 485 12.89 -6.78 -31.85
C THR A 485 12.75 -5.35 -31.31
N GLY A 486 11.94 -5.18 -30.26
CA GLY A 486 11.66 -3.92 -29.58
C GLY A 486 10.43 -4.08 -28.69
N TYR A 487 9.82 -2.96 -28.32
CA TYR A 487 8.55 -2.96 -27.58
C TYR A 487 7.45 -3.73 -28.32
N ILE A 488 6.68 -4.50 -27.57
CA ILE A 488 5.55 -5.29 -28.05
C ILE A 488 4.29 -4.71 -27.41
N PRO A 489 3.25 -4.37 -28.19
CA PRO A 489 1.99 -3.88 -27.61
C PRO A 489 1.37 -4.86 -26.63
N GLU A 490 0.78 -4.32 -25.57
CA GLU A 490 0.24 -5.08 -24.45
C GLU A 490 -1.26 -4.83 -24.27
N THR A 491 -1.95 -5.83 -23.74
CA THR A 491 -3.31 -5.72 -23.20
C THR A 491 -3.31 -6.15 -21.73
N PRO A 492 -4.35 -5.84 -20.94
CA PRO A 492 -4.49 -6.45 -19.63
C PRO A 492 -4.44 -7.96 -19.73
N TRP A 493 -3.71 -8.60 -18.81
CA TRP A 493 -3.67 -10.05 -18.75
C TRP A 493 -5.04 -10.60 -18.31
N ASN A 494 -5.66 -11.43 -19.16
CA ASN A 494 -6.92 -12.10 -18.86
C ASN A 494 -7.07 -13.38 -19.69
N GLU A 495 -6.73 -14.50 -19.08
CA GLU A 495 -6.82 -15.85 -19.63
C GLU A 495 -7.90 -16.68 -18.89
N SER A 496 -8.86 -15.99 -18.29
CA SER A 496 -9.99 -16.60 -17.60
C SER A 496 -10.89 -17.37 -18.59
N GLY A 497 -11.79 -18.22 -18.06
CA GLY A 497 -12.76 -18.95 -18.89
C GLY A 497 -13.70 -18.08 -19.74
N THR A 498 -13.65 -16.75 -19.62
CA THR A 498 -14.40 -15.79 -20.43
C THR A 498 -13.64 -15.25 -21.65
N VAL A 499 -12.36 -15.57 -21.83
CA VAL A 499 -11.50 -15.10 -22.95
C VAL A 499 -10.96 -16.30 -23.75
N SER A 500 -11.01 -16.24 -25.09
CA SER A 500 -10.33 -17.10 -26.10
C SER A 500 -10.09 -18.61 -25.83
N GLY A 501 -10.82 -19.26 -24.94
CA GLY A 501 -10.60 -20.66 -24.57
C GLY A 501 -9.75 -20.89 -23.32
N GLY A 502 -9.60 -19.87 -22.47
CA GLY A 502 -8.94 -19.92 -21.16
C GLY A 502 -9.66 -20.78 -20.12
N SER A 503 -9.17 -20.75 -18.87
CA SER A 503 -9.73 -21.53 -17.76
C SER A 503 -9.76 -20.73 -16.46
N GLY A 504 -10.52 -21.19 -15.47
CA GLY A 504 -10.57 -20.55 -14.15
C GLY A 504 -10.89 -19.04 -14.20
N LEU A 505 -10.28 -18.29 -13.27
CA LEU A 505 -10.37 -16.84 -13.12
C LEU A 505 -9.09 -16.09 -13.52
N TRP A 506 -8.10 -16.77 -14.10
CA TRP A 506 -6.75 -16.27 -14.36
C TRP A 506 -6.74 -14.92 -15.10
N ALA A 507 -6.52 -13.84 -14.35
CA ALA A 507 -6.47 -12.48 -14.87
C ALA A 507 -5.81 -11.57 -13.83
N THR A 508 -5.22 -10.45 -14.27
CA THR A 508 -4.59 -9.50 -13.36
C THR A 508 -5.59 -8.96 -12.34
N SER A 509 -5.30 -9.15 -11.05
CA SER A 509 -6.17 -8.67 -9.99
C SER A 509 -6.04 -7.16 -9.81
N SER A 510 -7.17 -6.52 -9.58
CA SER A 510 -7.28 -5.08 -9.42
C SER A 510 -8.52 -4.73 -8.59
N GLY A 511 -8.58 -3.50 -8.10
CA GLY A 511 -9.73 -3.01 -7.36
C GLY A 511 -9.39 -1.96 -6.31
N ALA A 512 -10.41 -1.56 -5.56
CA ALA A 512 -10.29 -0.67 -4.42
C ALA A 512 -10.11 -1.45 -3.11
N SER A 513 -9.14 -1.02 -2.28
CA SER A 513 -9.01 -1.44 -0.89
C SER A 513 -10.25 -1.05 -0.09
N SER A 514 -10.76 -2.00 0.69
CA SER A 514 -11.82 -1.79 1.69
C SER A 514 -11.27 -1.25 3.02
N THR A 515 -9.95 -1.31 3.22
CA THR A 515 -9.28 -0.97 4.48
C THR A 515 -8.58 0.39 4.43
N TYR A 516 -7.84 0.66 3.36
CA TYR A 516 -6.93 1.81 3.28
C TYR A 516 -7.53 2.96 2.47
N ALA A 517 -7.41 4.16 3.04
CA ALA A 517 -7.78 5.38 2.36
C ALA A 517 -6.81 5.68 1.22
N LYS A 518 -7.29 6.40 0.20
CA LYS A 518 -6.46 6.85 -0.92
C LYS A 518 -5.31 7.72 -0.40
N PRO A 519 -4.05 7.34 -0.64
CA PRO A 519 -2.92 8.20 -0.29
C PRO A 519 -2.88 9.43 -1.19
N SER A 520 -2.37 10.55 -0.66
CA SER A 520 -2.33 11.82 -1.40
C SER A 520 -1.46 11.76 -2.66
N TRP A 521 -0.50 10.84 -2.71
CA TRP A 521 0.35 10.64 -3.88
C TRP A 521 -0.35 9.86 -5.00
N GLN A 522 -1.44 9.13 -4.73
CA GLN A 522 -2.19 8.38 -5.74
C GLN A 522 -3.08 9.37 -6.52
N SER A 523 -2.41 10.15 -7.36
CA SER A 523 -3.00 11.18 -8.20
C SER A 523 -2.36 11.08 -9.57
N ALA A 524 -3.19 10.84 -10.58
CA ALA A 524 -2.87 10.90 -12.00
C ALA A 524 -4.21 11.00 -12.77
N PRO A 525 -4.25 11.52 -14.01
CA PRO A 525 -5.42 11.40 -14.86
C PRO A 525 -5.91 9.95 -14.91
N GLY A 526 -7.22 9.73 -14.71
CA GLY A 526 -7.84 8.40 -14.68
C GLY A 526 -8.09 7.84 -13.27
N VAL A 527 -7.31 8.24 -12.26
CA VAL A 527 -7.52 7.81 -10.86
C VAL A 527 -8.90 8.26 -10.34
N PRO A 528 -9.74 7.36 -9.79
CA PRO A 528 -11.05 7.71 -9.26
C PRO A 528 -10.99 8.79 -8.16
N SER A 529 -12.01 9.64 -8.10
CA SER A 529 -12.13 10.68 -7.06
C SER A 529 -12.46 10.13 -5.66
N ALA A 530 -12.98 8.90 -5.58
CA ALA A 530 -13.29 8.21 -4.33
C ALA A 530 -12.05 7.99 -3.44
N SER A 531 -12.29 7.69 -2.16
CA SER A 531 -11.30 7.82 -1.09
C SER A 531 -10.59 6.52 -0.69
N HIS A 532 -10.46 5.55 -1.59
CA HIS A 532 -9.81 4.25 -1.35
C HIS A 532 -8.45 4.16 -2.03
N ARG A 533 -7.52 3.35 -1.49
CA ARG A 533 -6.31 2.94 -2.23
C ARG A 533 -6.73 2.01 -3.37
N TYR A 534 -6.34 2.32 -4.60
CA TYR A 534 -6.66 1.51 -5.79
C TYR A 534 -5.46 0.72 -6.29
N LEU A 535 -5.65 -0.50 -6.77
CA LEU A 535 -4.61 -1.36 -7.33
C LEU A 535 -4.93 -1.70 -8.80
N PRO A 536 -3.92 -1.99 -9.65
CA PRO A 536 -2.48 -1.90 -9.38
C PRO A 536 -1.93 -0.45 -9.46
N ASP A 537 -0.67 -0.27 -9.08
CA ASP A 537 0.07 0.97 -9.34
C ASP A 537 0.69 0.97 -10.73
N VAL A 538 1.28 -0.17 -11.13
CA VAL A 538 1.96 -0.42 -12.41
C VAL A 538 1.74 -1.88 -12.81
N CYS A 539 2.00 -2.20 -14.08
CA CYS A 539 2.07 -3.59 -14.55
C CYS A 539 3.40 -3.89 -15.24
N LEU A 540 3.68 -5.18 -15.43
CA LEU A 540 4.63 -5.72 -16.40
C LEU A 540 4.03 -7.01 -16.99
N ASP A 541 4.66 -7.58 -18.02
CA ASP A 541 4.27 -8.88 -18.55
C ASP A 541 4.21 -9.93 -17.43
N GLY A 542 3.11 -10.66 -17.42
CA GLY A 542 2.82 -11.75 -16.52
C GLY A 542 1.84 -12.73 -17.14
N SER A 543 1.87 -12.86 -18.47
CA SER A 543 0.98 -13.77 -19.20
C SER A 543 1.48 -15.22 -19.18
N ASP A 544 0.56 -16.20 -19.12
CA ASP A 544 0.90 -17.64 -19.16
C ASP A 544 -0.06 -18.46 -20.02
N MET A 545 0.48 -19.06 -21.06
CA MET A 545 -0.37 -19.59 -22.10
C MET A 545 -0.68 -21.06 -21.95
N PHE A 546 -1.60 -21.37 -21.04
CA PHE A 546 -2.24 -22.69 -20.97
C PHE A 546 -2.77 -23.21 -22.33
N PHE A 547 -2.90 -22.37 -23.37
CA PHE A 547 -3.50 -22.75 -24.65
C PHE A 547 -2.78 -22.30 -25.95
N GLY A 548 -1.55 -21.78 -25.94
CA GLY A 548 -0.99 -21.26 -27.19
C GLY A 548 0.50 -20.94 -27.33
N ASN A 549 1.42 -21.64 -26.64
CA ASN A 549 2.88 -21.58 -26.89
C ASN A 549 3.64 -20.25 -26.57
N TYR A 550 3.21 -19.43 -25.61
CA TYR A 550 4.01 -18.29 -25.09
C TYR A 550 3.92 -18.29 -23.56
N GLY A 551 4.83 -17.59 -22.91
CA GLY A 551 4.93 -17.61 -21.45
C GLY A 551 6.35 -17.27 -21.02
N MET A 552 6.50 -16.96 -19.73
CA MET A 552 7.75 -16.51 -19.17
C MET A 552 8.62 -17.71 -18.82
N LEU A 553 9.83 -17.77 -19.37
CA LEU A 553 10.76 -18.88 -19.14
C LEU A 553 11.20 -18.89 -17.67
N VAL A 554 11.20 -20.09 -17.10
CA VAL A 554 11.73 -20.40 -15.77
C VAL A 554 12.40 -21.76 -15.82
N TYR A 555 13.48 -21.96 -15.07
CA TYR A 555 14.08 -23.27 -14.90
C TYR A 555 13.72 -23.83 -13.53
N THR A 556 12.82 -24.80 -13.50
CA THR A 556 12.36 -25.38 -12.23
C THR A 556 12.29 -26.90 -12.31
N GLN A 557 12.45 -27.58 -11.17
CA GLN A 557 12.45 -29.04 -11.09
C GLN A 557 13.40 -29.69 -12.11
N GLY A 558 14.58 -29.08 -12.33
CA GLY A 558 15.61 -29.56 -13.26
C GLY A 558 15.24 -29.50 -14.74
N ALA A 559 14.24 -28.70 -15.13
CA ALA A 559 13.80 -28.56 -16.51
C ALA A 559 13.42 -27.12 -16.85
N MET A 560 13.54 -26.76 -18.13
CA MET A 560 12.96 -25.53 -18.64
C MET A 560 11.43 -25.65 -18.64
N ALA A 561 10.77 -24.64 -18.13
CA ALA A 561 9.32 -24.53 -18.04
C ALA A 561 8.88 -23.10 -18.38
N THR A 562 7.57 -22.92 -18.46
CA THR A 562 6.91 -21.62 -18.56
C THR A 562 5.91 -21.45 -17.43
N THR A 563 5.68 -20.19 -17.09
CA THR A 563 4.72 -19.72 -16.10
C THR A 563 4.38 -18.26 -16.41
N GLY A 564 3.62 -17.62 -15.54
CA GLY A 564 3.24 -16.21 -15.59
C GLY A 564 2.55 -15.82 -14.28
N GLY A 565 1.47 -15.05 -14.39
CA GLY A 565 0.79 -14.43 -13.26
C GLY A 565 1.47 -13.14 -12.79
N THR A 566 0.83 -12.46 -11.85
CA THR A 566 1.38 -11.24 -11.24
C THR A 566 2.67 -11.50 -10.44
N SER A 567 2.95 -12.78 -10.09
CA SER A 567 4.24 -13.21 -9.53
C SER A 567 5.38 -13.17 -10.51
N ALA A 568 5.17 -13.14 -11.82
CA ALA A 568 6.26 -12.89 -12.75
C ALA A 568 6.56 -11.38 -12.89
N ALA A 569 5.52 -10.55 -12.79
CA ALA A 569 5.60 -9.10 -12.90
C ALA A 569 6.25 -8.45 -11.66
N SER A 570 5.87 -8.84 -10.45
CA SER A 570 6.38 -8.29 -9.18
C SER A 570 7.92 -8.37 -9.01
N PRO A 571 8.58 -9.53 -9.14
CA PRO A 571 10.03 -9.66 -9.04
C PRO A 571 10.75 -8.99 -10.21
N SER A 572 10.13 -8.97 -11.40
CA SER A 572 10.64 -8.22 -12.56
C SER A 572 10.66 -6.73 -12.26
N PHE A 573 9.60 -6.19 -11.65
CA PHE A 573 9.56 -4.79 -11.23
C PHE A 573 10.55 -4.49 -10.10
N ALA A 574 10.76 -5.43 -9.17
CA ALA A 574 11.82 -5.30 -8.17
C ALA A 574 13.22 -5.24 -8.79
N GLY A 575 13.48 -6.04 -9.84
CA GLY A 575 14.69 -5.94 -10.67
C GLY A 575 14.82 -4.57 -11.34
N LEU A 576 13.74 -4.07 -11.96
CA LEU A 576 13.71 -2.74 -12.56
C LEU A 576 14.02 -1.63 -11.52
N MET A 577 13.41 -1.72 -10.33
CA MET A 577 13.68 -0.80 -9.23
C MET A 577 15.13 -0.89 -8.73
N ALA A 578 15.79 -2.04 -8.85
CA ALA A 578 17.21 -2.13 -8.54
C ALA A 578 18.07 -1.30 -9.50
N LEU A 579 17.66 -1.11 -10.76
CA LEU A 579 18.33 -0.20 -11.70
C LEU A 579 18.15 1.26 -11.29
N VAL A 580 16.95 1.63 -10.85
CA VAL A 580 16.66 2.97 -10.29
C VAL A 580 17.52 3.20 -9.04
N VAL A 581 17.53 2.23 -8.12
CA VAL A 581 18.27 2.31 -6.85
C VAL A 581 19.77 2.38 -7.08
N GLN A 582 20.30 1.69 -8.10
CA GLN A 582 21.72 1.78 -8.43
C GLN A 582 22.12 3.22 -8.78
N LYS A 583 21.25 3.95 -9.50
CA LYS A 583 21.52 5.30 -9.96
C LYS A 583 21.25 6.37 -8.90
N TYR A 584 20.21 6.22 -8.10
CA TYR A 584 19.72 7.28 -7.20
C TYR A 584 19.79 6.94 -5.71
N GLY A 585 20.28 5.74 -5.37
CA GLY A 585 20.20 5.19 -4.02
C GLY A 585 18.81 4.65 -3.70
N ARG A 586 18.63 4.19 -2.47
CA ARG A 586 17.34 3.72 -1.93
C ARG A 586 16.21 4.71 -2.20
N GLN A 587 15.00 4.20 -2.40
CA GLN A 587 13.82 5.02 -2.75
C GLN A 587 12.69 4.93 -1.74
N GLY A 588 12.64 3.91 -0.87
CA GLY A 588 11.51 3.70 0.03
C GLY A 588 10.21 3.52 -0.76
N ASN A 589 9.18 4.31 -0.44
CA ASN A 589 7.91 4.29 -1.16
C ASN A 589 8.03 4.95 -2.55
N ALA A 590 8.29 4.12 -3.56
CA ALA A 590 8.46 4.50 -4.96
C ALA A 590 7.20 5.09 -5.60
N ASN A 591 6.00 4.81 -5.08
CA ASN A 591 4.75 5.29 -5.65
C ASN A 591 4.67 6.83 -5.69
N THR A 592 5.30 7.50 -4.73
CA THR A 592 5.35 8.97 -4.73
C THR A 592 5.96 9.55 -6.01
N LYS A 593 6.98 8.88 -6.57
CA LYS A 593 7.63 9.28 -7.83
C LYS A 593 6.93 8.72 -9.05
N LEU A 594 6.48 7.47 -9.01
CA LEU A 594 5.74 6.84 -10.12
C LEU A 594 4.51 7.67 -10.50
N TYR A 595 3.69 8.09 -9.53
CA TYR A 595 2.50 8.89 -9.81
C TYR A 595 2.81 10.36 -10.18
N GLN A 596 3.94 10.92 -9.72
CA GLN A 596 4.43 12.22 -10.22
C GLN A 596 4.77 12.13 -11.71
N LEU A 597 5.46 11.07 -12.14
CA LEU A 597 5.80 10.83 -13.54
C LEU A 597 4.54 10.54 -14.36
N GLY A 598 3.64 9.70 -13.86
CA GLY A 598 2.37 9.37 -14.51
C GLY A 598 1.50 10.60 -14.71
N THR A 599 1.36 11.43 -13.66
CA THR A 599 0.68 12.73 -13.76
C THR A 599 1.30 13.61 -14.83
N ALA A 600 2.62 13.72 -14.86
CA ALA A 600 3.31 14.58 -15.80
C ALA A 600 3.11 14.08 -17.24
N GLN A 601 3.29 12.78 -17.48
CA GLN A 601 3.09 12.13 -18.77
C GLN A 601 1.65 12.30 -19.28
N TYR A 602 0.66 11.92 -18.49
CA TYR A 602 -0.74 11.89 -18.93
C TYR A 602 -1.37 13.27 -19.07
N ASN A 603 -0.77 14.30 -18.46
CA ASN A 603 -1.11 15.69 -18.74
C ASN A 603 -0.31 16.30 -19.92
N GLY A 604 0.57 15.53 -20.56
CA GLY A 604 1.40 16.00 -21.68
C GLY A 604 2.50 16.98 -21.27
N THR A 605 2.92 16.97 -20.00
CA THR A 605 3.92 17.87 -19.43
C THR A 605 5.25 17.20 -19.10
N GLY A 606 5.27 15.87 -19.08
CA GLY A 606 6.42 15.06 -18.71
C GLY A 606 6.84 14.06 -19.80
N PRO A 607 7.95 13.35 -19.59
CA PRO A 607 8.42 12.32 -20.50
C PRO A 607 7.44 11.14 -20.57
N ALA A 608 7.43 10.43 -21.70
CA ALA A 608 6.75 9.15 -21.82
C ALA A 608 7.60 8.08 -21.13
N VAL A 609 7.22 7.74 -19.91
CA VAL A 609 7.83 6.75 -19.01
C VAL A 609 7.02 5.45 -18.99
N PHE A 610 5.71 5.57 -19.11
CA PHE A 610 4.79 4.44 -19.11
C PHE A 610 4.27 4.17 -20.52
N HIS A 611 4.14 2.89 -20.85
CA HIS A 611 3.32 2.46 -21.98
C HIS A 611 1.88 2.34 -21.48
N ASP A 612 0.99 3.14 -22.06
CA ASP A 612 -0.42 3.23 -21.65
C ASP A 612 -1.24 2.11 -22.28
N ILE A 613 -1.78 1.20 -21.46
CA ILE A 613 -2.64 0.12 -21.94
C ILE A 613 -4.06 0.66 -21.96
N THR A 614 -4.66 0.79 -23.15
CA THR A 614 -5.93 1.53 -23.32
C THR A 614 -7.11 0.68 -23.73
N SER A 615 -6.93 -0.64 -23.86
CA SER A 615 -7.96 -1.55 -24.32
C SER A 615 -7.82 -2.94 -23.72
N GLY A 616 -8.95 -3.51 -23.29
CA GLY A 616 -9.03 -4.82 -22.65
C GLY A 616 -9.67 -4.71 -21.27
N ASN A 617 -9.79 -5.83 -20.56
CA ASN A 617 -10.45 -5.90 -19.25
C ASN A 617 -9.93 -7.11 -18.46
N ASN A 618 -10.21 -7.13 -17.16
CA ASN A 618 -9.96 -8.28 -16.30
C ASN A 618 -11.25 -8.99 -15.86
N ASN A 619 -12.30 -9.03 -16.70
CA ASN A 619 -13.52 -9.79 -16.38
C ASN A 619 -13.20 -11.27 -16.16
N VAL A 620 -13.88 -11.89 -15.20
CA VAL A 620 -13.75 -13.32 -14.90
C VAL A 620 -15.14 -13.96 -14.83
N PRO A 621 -15.26 -15.31 -14.97
CA PRO A 621 -16.52 -15.99 -14.77
C PRO A 621 -17.22 -15.55 -13.47
N GLY A 622 -18.48 -15.14 -13.57
CA GLY A 622 -19.30 -14.76 -12.41
C GLY A 622 -19.03 -13.36 -11.82
N LEU A 623 -18.04 -12.60 -12.31
CA LEU A 623 -17.78 -11.24 -11.84
C LEU A 623 -17.25 -10.33 -12.96
N THR A 624 -18.00 -9.26 -13.25
CA THR A 624 -17.54 -8.19 -14.14
C THR A 624 -16.46 -7.37 -13.44
N GLY A 625 -15.31 -7.22 -14.10
CA GLY A 625 -14.19 -6.42 -13.63
C GLY A 625 -14.18 -5.02 -14.25
N PHE A 626 -12.97 -4.53 -14.46
CA PHE A 626 -12.71 -3.18 -14.94
C PHE A 626 -12.18 -3.20 -16.37
N THR A 627 -12.19 -2.04 -17.03
CA THR A 627 -11.75 -1.90 -18.43
C THR A 627 -10.57 -0.94 -18.47
N ALA A 628 -9.55 -1.29 -19.24
CA ALA A 628 -8.39 -0.43 -19.48
C ALA A 628 -8.80 0.84 -20.25
N ALA A 629 -8.11 1.95 -19.99
CA ALA A 629 -8.45 3.26 -20.55
C ALA A 629 -7.22 4.17 -20.64
N THR A 630 -7.35 5.35 -21.25
CA THR A 630 -6.25 6.31 -21.28
C THR A 630 -5.93 6.86 -19.90
N GLY A 631 -4.65 6.86 -19.53
CA GLY A 631 -4.18 7.32 -18.23
C GLY A 631 -4.11 6.18 -17.22
N TRP A 632 -4.19 6.51 -15.94
CA TRP A 632 -4.33 5.47 -14.92
C TRP A 632 -5.68 4.76 -15.07
N ASP A 633 -5.69 3.42 -15.03
CA ASP A 633 -6.92 2.64 -14.95
C ASP A 633 -6.89 1.53 -13.89
N GLU A 634 -8.08 1.08 -13.48
CA GLU A 634 -8.27 0.07 -12.43
C GLU A 634 -8.05 -1.35 -12.97
N VAL A 635 -7.19 -1.53 -13.97
CA VAL A 635 -6.76 -2.83 -14.48
C VAL A 635 -5.23 -2.90 -14.54
N THR A 636 -4.61 -1.87 -15.12
CA THR A 636 -3.18 -1.81 -15.42
C THR A 636 -2.45 -0.66 -14.75
N GLY A 637 -3.15 0.13 -13.92
CA GLY A 637 -2.56 1.20 -13.15
C GLY A 637 -2.00 2.28 -14.07
N LEU A 638 -0.78 2.74 -13.82
CA LEU A 638 -0.05 3.64 -14.72
C LEU A 638 0.44 2.96 -16.01
N GLY A 639 0.13 1.68 -16.25
CA GLY A 639 0.61 0.91 -17.40
C GLY A 639 1.95 0.21 -17.14
N THR A 640 2.57 -0.29 -18.22
CA THR A 640 3.92 -0.88 -18.17
C THR A 640 4.99 0.17 -18.35
N VAL A 641 6.26 -0.17 -18.13
CA VAL A 641 7.33 0.82 -17.99
C VAL A 641 8.35 0.72 -19.12
N ASP A 642 8.70 1.86 -19.72
CA ASP A 642 9.96 2.02 -20.46
C ASP A 642 11.09 2.22 -19.45
N VAL A 643 11.92 1.19 -19.25
CA VAL A 643 12.94 1.13 -18.19
C VAL A 643 13.96 2.25 -18.33
N ASN A 644 14.42 2.52 -19.54
CA ASN A 644 15.45 3.52 -19.79
C ASN A 644 14.87 4.94 -19.64
N ALA A 645 13.64 5.17 -20.11
CA ALA A 645 12.94 6.43 -19.85
C ALA A 645 12.72 6.63 -18.35
N LEU A 646 12.26 5.61 -17.61
CA LEU A 646 12.05 5.68 -16.17
C LEU A 646 13.36 6.02 -15.43
N VAL A 647 14.42 5.23 -15.64
CA VAL A 647 15.69 5.42 -14.92
C VAL A 647 16.32 6.77 -15.26
N ASN A 648 16.19 7.27 -16.49
CA ASN A 648 16.72 8.58 -16.85
C ASN A 648 15.88 9.76 -16.35
N ASN A 649 14.57 9.56 -16.16
CA ASN A 649 13.64 10.59 -15.74
C ASN A 649 13.13 10.42 -14.30
N TRP A 650 13.69 9.51 -13.51
CA TRP A 650 13.24 9.24 -12.14
C TRP A 650 13.19 10.50 -11.25
N ASN A 651 14.21 11.34 -11.36
CA ASN A 651 14.28 12.66 -10.74
C ASN A 651 13.83 13.79 -11.68
N GLY A 652 13.20 13.45 -12.82
CA GLY A 652 12.70 14.37 -13.83
C GLY A 652 11.89 15.48 -13.18
N THR A 653 12.12 16.72 -13.63
CA THR A 653 11.71 17.95 -12.95
C THR A 653 10.30 17.84 -12.40
N SER A 654 10.17 17.74 -11.07
CA SER A 654 8.88 18.03 -10.43
C SER A 654 8.46 19.38 -10.95
N THR A 655 7.37 19.43 -11.72
CA THR A 655 6.75 20.70 -12.09
C THR A 655 6.29 21.30 -10.78
N THR A 656 7.11 22.18 -10.22
CA THR A 656 6.80 22.87 -9.00
C THR A 656 6.02 24.12 -9.34
N TYR A 657 4.99 24.37 -8.57
CA TYR A 657 4.16 25.54 -8.66
C TYR A 657 4.50 26.51 -7.53
N SER A 658 3.79 27.62 -7.51
CA SER A 658 3.91 28.64 -6.49
C SER A 658 2.54 29.06 -5.98
N ILE A 659 2.50 29.44 -4.71
CA ILE A 659 1.39 30.18 -4.11
C ILE A 659 1.90 31.58 -3.79
N SER A 660 1.27 32.61 -4.35
CA SER A 660 1.68 34.00 -4.14
C SER A 660 0.51 34.95 -3.89
N GLY A 661 0.81 36.07 -3.24
CA GLY A 661 -0.20 37.06 -2.90
C GLY A 661 0.38 38.29 -2.23
N THR A 662 -0.51 39.09 -1.63
CA THR A 662 -0.16 40.35 -0.99
C THR A 662 -0.82 40.50 0.39
N VAL A 663 -0.12 41.19 1.29
CA VAL A 663 -0.68 41.73 2.53
C VAL A 663 -0.81 43.24 2.40
N SER A 664 -2.02 43.75 2.60
CA SER A 664 -2.39 45.16 2.49
C SER A 664 -2.83 45.75 3.83
N GLY A 665 -3.04 47.07 3.93
CA GLY A 665 -3.55 47.72 5.13
C GLY A 665 -2.45 48.27 6.06
N ALA A 666 -2.63 48.12 7.37
CA ALA A 666 -1.80 48.78 8.38
C ALA A 666 -0.38 48.20 8.52
N ALA A 667 -0.13 47.01 7.97
CA ALA A 667 1.19 46.41 7.85
C ALA A 667 1.35 45.74 6.49
N THR A 668 2.31 46.21 5.70
CA THR A 668 2.63 45.64 4.39
C THR A 668 3.96 44.90 4.40
N SER A 669 4.97 45.36 5.16
CA SER A 669 6.29 44.72 5.20
C SER A 669 6.54 43.93 6.49
N GLY A 670 7.30 42.84 6.38
CA GLY A 670 7.75 42.04 7.53
C GLY A 670 6.61 41.29 8.23
N VAL A 671 5.53 40.97 7.52
CA VAL A 671 4.50 40.05 7.99
C VAL A 671 5.00 38.64 7.73
N THR A 672 5.00 37.77 8.74
CA THR A 672 5.40 36.37 8.58
C THR A 672 4.26 35.61 7.93
N MET A 673 4.53 34.98 6.80
CA MET A 673 3.60 34.11 6.09
C MET A 673 4.00 32.67 6.36
N THR A 674 3.07 31.86 6.86
CA THR A 674 3.28 30.43 7.10
C THR A 674 2.44 29.63 6.12
N LEU A 675 3.08 28.70 5.41
CA LEU A 675 2.45 27.68 4.58
C LEU A 675 2.44 26.36 5.37
N SER A 676 1.30 25.66 5.37
CA SER A 676 1.15 24.32 5.95
C SER A 676 0.25 23.47 5.07
N GLY A 677 0.25 22.14 5.22
CA GLY A 677 -0.56 21.22 4.40
C GLY A 677 0.35 20.19 3.76
N ALA A 678 0.27 20.04 2.43
CA ALA A 678 1.12 19.11 1.67
C ALA A 678 2.63 19.38 1.80
N ALA A 679 3.03 20.62 2.11
CA ALA A 679 4.37 20.99 2.58
C ALA A 679 4.27 22.11 3.61
N SER A 680 5.36 22.39 4.32
CA SER A 680 5.44 23.48 5.29
C SER A 680 6.59 24.42 4.98
N ALA A 681 6.34 25.73 5.01
CA ALA A 681 7.35 26.75 4.73
C ALA A 681 6.99 28.07 5.41
N THR A 682 7.96 28.95 5.60
CA THR A 682 7.73 30.32 6.07
C THR A 682 8.46 31.33 5.18
N THR A 683 7.82 32.47 4.94
CA THR A 683 8.46 33.63 4.27
C THR A 683 7.97 34.93 4.92
N THR A 684 8.53 36.07 4.52
CA THR A 684 8.10 37.40 5.00
C THR A 684 7.74 38.32 3.85
N THR A 685 6.74 39.18 4.05
CA THR A 685 6.33 40.14 3.02
C THR A 685 7.39 41.22 2.74
N ALA A 686 7.59 41.55 1.47
CA ALA A 686 8.45 42.66 1.03
C ALA A 686 7.85 44.03 1.35
N SER A 687 8.56 45.13 1.04
CA SER A 687 8.14 46.51 1.32
C SER A 687 6.77 46.90 0.73
N GLY A 688 6.31 46.18 -0.30
CA GLY A 688 5.02 46.36 -0.95
C GLY A 688 3.92 45.35 -0.57
N GLY A 689 4.09 44.52 0.45
CA GLY A 689 3.07 43.52 0.83
C GLY A 689 3.22 42.16 0.17
N THR A 690 4.05 42.03 -0.87
CA THR A 690 4.15 40.81 -1.68
C THR A 690 4.85 39.67 -0.95
N TYR A 691 4.38 38.45 -1.18
CA TYR A 691 5.04 37.21 -0.76
C TYR A 691 4.84 36.11 -1.81
N SER A 692 5.70 35.09 -1.80
CA SER A 692 5.58 33.90 -2.64
C SER A 692 6.19 32.68 -1.95
N PHE A 693 5.53 31.54 -2.09
CA PHE A 693 6.07 30.20 -1.85
C PHE A 693 6.27 29.54 -3.20
N ALA A 694 7.50 29.13 -3.52
CA ALA A 694 7.82 28.39 -4.75
C ALA A 694 8.19 26.95 -4.40
N GLY A 695 8.34 26.09 -5.41
CA GLY A 695 8.77 24.71 -5.19
C GLY A 695 7.62 23.77 -4.77
N LEU A 696 6.36 24.19 -4.92
CA LEU A 696 5.22 23.45 -4.39
C LEU A 696 4.75 22.35 -5.33
N ALA A 697 4.65 21.12 -4.84
CA ALA A 697 3.96 20.04 -5.54
C ALA A 697 2.43 20.30 -5.58
N ASN A 698 1.71 19.52 -6.39
CA ASN A 698 0.25 19.49 -6.29
C ASN A 698 -0.17 19.06 -4.88
N GLY A 699 -1.22 19.69 -4.35
CA GLY A 699 -1.68 19.44 -2.99
C GLY A 699 -2.48 20.61 -2.43
N THR A 700 -3.12 20.38 -1.30
CA THR A 700 -3.83 21.42 -0.56
C THR A 700 -2.91 22.04 0.48
N TYR A 701 -2.87 23.37 0.50
CA TYR A 701 -2.04 24.18 1.37
C TYR A 701 -2.90 25.22 2.08
N THR A 702 -2.54 25.57 3.31
CA THR A 702 -3.10 26.67 4.08
C THR A 702 -2.03 27.74 4.27
N VAL A 703 -2.33 28.98 3.90
CA VAL A 703 -1.47 30.15 4.11
C VAL A 703 -2.02 30.97 5.27
N THR A 704 -1.18 31.28 6.26
CA THR A 704 -1.54 32.01 7.48
C THR A 704 -0.56 33.17 7.73
N PRO A 705 -1.00 34.44 7.70
CA PRO A 705 -0.18 35.59 8.09
C PRO A 705 -0.10 35.77 9.61
N SER A 706 1.01 36.29 10.11
CA SER A 706 1.20 36.66 11.51
C SER A 706 2.15 37.85 11.69
N LYS A 707 1.77 38.78 12.56
CA LYS A 707 2.59 39.91 13.02
C LYS A 707 2.05 40.45 14.34
N SER A 708 2.92 40.64 15.33
CA SER A 708 2.53 41.18 16.65
C SER A 708 1.91 42.58 16.52
N GLY A 709 0.80 42.81 17.22
CA GLY A 709 0.05 44.08 17.18
C GLY A 709 -0.93 44.21 16.00
N TYR A 710 -1.15 43.14 15.22
CA TYR A 710 -2.05 43.15 14.06
C TYR A 710 -2.97 41.93 14.03
N THR A 711 -4.16 42.10 13.45
CA THR A 711 -5.08 41.02 13.04
C THR A 711 -5.22 41.00 11.52
N PHE A 712 -5.51 39.82 10.95
CA PHE A 712 -5.58 39.63 9.51
C PHE A 712 -6.96 39.15 9.06
N SER A 713 -7.40 39.62 7.90
CA SER A 713 -8.62 39.16 7.22
C SER A 713 -8.29 38.74 5.78
N PRO A 714 -8.58 37.49 5.37
CA PRO A 714 -8.98 36.37 6.23
C PRO A 714 -7.89 36.00 7.26
N ALA A 715 -8.21 35.18 8.27
CA ALA A 715 -7.20 34.73 9.24
C ALA A 715 -6.23 33.69 8.63
N SER A 716 -6.71 32.92 7.66
CA SER A 716 -5.94 31.98 6.84
C SER A 716 -6.70 31.74 5.52
N ALA A 717 -6.00 31.26 4.49
CA ALA A 717 -6.60 30.85 3.20
C ALA A 717 -6.15 29.44 2.85
N SER A 718 -7.08 28.58 2.41
CA SER A 718 -6.80 27.22 1.97
C SER A 718 -6.91 27.13 0.45
N GLU A 719 -5.84 26.69 -0.20
CA GLU A 719 -5.70 26.66 -1.65
C GLU A 719 -5.23 25.28 -2.10
N THR A 720 -5.70 24.85 -3.28
CA THR A 720 -5.26 23.59 -3.89
C THR A 720 -4.44 23.90 -5.13
N VAL A 721 -3.16 23.52 -5.09
CA VAL A 721 -2.29 23.50 -6.27
C VAL A 721 -2.62 22.24 -7.07
N ASN A 722 -3.04 22.42 -8.32
CA ASN A 722 -3.34 21.33 -9.23
C ASN A 722 -2.97 21.73 -10.67
N GLY A 723 -1.70 21.55 -11.03
CA GLY A 723 -1.24 21.78 -12.39
C GLY A 723 -0.87 23.23 -12.73
N ALA A 724 -1.04 24.19 -11.81
CA ALA A 724 -0.78 25.61 -12.05
C ALA A 724 -0.38 26.40 -10.79
N ASN A 725 0.29 27.54 -11.01
CA ASN A 725 0.57 28.52 -9.94
C ASN A 725 -0.75 29.14 -9.43
N ILE A 726 -0.85 29.29 -8.11
CA ILE A 726 -1.95 30.01 -7.46
C ILE A 726 -1.47 31.41 -7.12
N THR A 727 -2.20 32.42 -7.58
CA THR A 727 -1.90 33.83 -7.36
C THR A 727 -3.09 34.54 -6.75
N GLY A 728 -2.86 35.61 -6.00
CA GLY A 728 -3.93 36.45 -5.45
C GLY A 728 -4.47 35.98 -4.10
N VAL A 729 -3.69 35.16 -3.38
CA VAL A 729 -4.00 34.77 -2.00
C VAL A 729 -3.70 35.98 -1.09
N ASN A 730 -4.69 36.84 -0.90
CA ASN A 730 -4.46 38.16 -0.31
C ASN A 730 -5.00 38.26 1.12
N PHE A 731 -4.32 39.07 1.93
CA PHE A 731 -4.70 39.36 3.31
C PHE A 731 -4.71 40.88 3.55
N THR A 732 -5.53 41.33 4.50
CA THR A 732 -5.52 42.71 4.98
C THR A 732 -5.19 42.76 6.47
N ALA A 733 -4.11 43.46 6.81
CA ALA A 733 -3.67 43.71 8.17
C ALA A 733 -4.39 44.92 8.78
N THR A 734 -4.97 44.74 9.96
CA THR A 734 -5.55 45.81 10.77
C THR A 734 -4.75 45.92 12.06
N ALA A 735 -4.32 47.14 12.41
CA ALA A 735 -3.60 47.37 13.66
C ALA A 735 -4.54 47.18 14.85
N VAL A 736 -4.10 46.40 15.83
CA VAL A 736 -4.78 46.27 17.12
C VAL A 736 -4.38 47.46 17.97
N VAL A 737 -5.22 48.50 17.95
CA VAL A 737 -5.03 49.65 18.84
C VAL A 737 -5.46 49.23 20.24
N SER A 738 -4.49 49.06 21.13
CA SER A 738 -4.77 48.87 22.55
C SER A 738 -5.31 50.20 23.10
N THR A 739 -6.54 50.18 23.61
CA THR A 739 -7.14 51.33 24.29
C THR A 739 -7.16 51.12 25.79
N TYR A 740 -7.01 52.21 26.54
CA TYR A 740 -6.91 52.26 27.99
C TYR A 740 -8.02 53.13 28.56
N SER A 741 -8.17 53.10 29.89
CA SER A 741 -9.10 53.98 30.60
C SER A 741 -8.44 54.64 31.81
N ILE A 742 -8.82 55.88 32.10
CA ILE A 742 -8.45 56.62 33.32
C ILE A 742 -9.73 56.87 34.10
N SER A 743 -9.76 56.49 35.37
CA SER A 743 -10.89 56.77 36.26
C SER A 743 -10.43 57.48 37.52
N GLY A 744 -11.34 58.25 38.12
CA GLY A 744 -11.04 59.04 39.30
C GLY A 744 -12.29 59.61 39.94
N THR A 745 -12.11 60.38 41.02
CA THR A 745 -13.19 61.12 41.69
C THR A 745 -12.79 62.57 41.90
N ILE A 746 -13.73 63.49 41.69
CA ILE A 746 -13.57 64.92 42.02
C ILE A 746 -14.49 65.23 43.19
N THR A 747 -13.93 65.85 44.23
CA THR A 747 -14.67 66.21 45.45
C THR A 747 -14.54 67.69 45.76
N LEU A 748 -15.55 68.23 46.42
CA LEU A 748 -15.53 69.56 47.03
C LEU A 748 -15.84 69.40 48.52
N ASN A 749 -14.89 69.79 49.38
CA ASN A 749 -14.99 69.62 50.83
C ASN A 749 -15.28 68.17 51.27
N GLY A 750 -14.75 67.19 50.54
CA GLY A 750 -14.92 65.76 50.83
C GLY A 750 -16.21 65.13 50.32
N ALA A 751 -17.14 65.90 49.75
CA ALA A 751 -18.33 65.38 49.07
C ALA A 751 -18.08 65.29 47.54
N GLY A 752 -18.60 64.26 46.89
CA GLY A 752 -18.51 64.09 45.44
C GLY A 752 -19.10 65.29 44.70
N LEU A 753 -18.33 65.88 43.78
CA LEU A 753 -18.76 67.02 42.99
C LEU A 753 -19.25 66.56 41.62
N SER A 754 -20.56 66.62 41.41
CA SER A 754 -21.24 66.23 40.17
C SER A 754 -21.12 67.29 39.08
N GLY A 755 -21.17 66.86 37.81
CA GLY A 755 -21.30 67.78 36.68
C GLY A 755 -19.99 68.42 36.22
N VAL A 756 -18.85 67.97 36.76
CA VAL A 756 -17.52 68.44 36.34
C VAL A 756 -17.12 67.67 35.09
N THR A 757 -16.84 68.39 34.01
CA THR A 757 -16.29 67.78 32.79
C THR A 757 -14.78 67.59 32.95
N VAL A 758 -14.34 66.34 32.82
CA VAL A 758 -12.93 65.94 32.84
C VAL A 758 -12.53 65.55 31.43
N THR A 759 -11.41 66.08 30.96
CA THR A 759 -10.85 65.81 29.63
C THR A 759 -9.42 65.29 29.75
N ALA A 760 -9.07 64.29 28.94
CA ALA A 760 -7.70 63.88 28.68
C ALA A 760 -7.56 63.50 27.20
N GLY A 761 -6.69 64.20 26.47
CA GLY A 761 -6.66 64.14 25.01
C GLY A 761 -8.00 64.50 24.38
N SER A 762 -8.54 63.60 23.55
CA SER A 762 -9.85 63.74 22.89
C SER A 762 -11.03 63.13 23.66
N ALA A 763 -10.78 62.44 24.78
CA ALA A 763 -11.84 61.84 25.59
C ALA A 763 -12.39 62.85 26.60
N THR A 764 -13.70 62.83 26.82
CA THR A 764 -14.40 63.63 27.83
C THR A 764 -15.33 62.75 28.65
N ALA A 765 -15.45 63.03 29.94
CA ALA A 765 -16.44 62.43 30.82
C ALA A 765 -16.91 63.48 31.83
N THR A 766 -18.15 63.36 32.28
CA THR A 766 -18.69 64.24 33.33
C THR A 766 -18.84 63.45 34.62
N THR A 767 -18.42 64.05 35.73
CA THR A 767 -18.49 63.39 37.05
C THR A 767 -19.94 63.11 37.47
N SER A 768 -20.16 61.92 38.03
CA SER A 768 -21.44 61.52 38.61
C SER A 768 -21.77 62.28 39.90
N SER A 769 -22.93 62.02 40.49
CA SER A 769 -23.32 62.57 41.80
C SER A 769 -22.36 62.23 42.94
N SER A 770 -21.56 61.16 42.81
CA SER A 770 -20.51 60.79 43.75
C SER A 770 -19.14 61.36 43.39
N GLY A 771 -19.06 62.22 42.36
CA GLY A 771 -17.82 62.79 41.85
C GLY A 771 -17.02 61.87 40.93
N ALA A 772 -17.49 60.65 40.66
CA ALA A 772 -16.72 59.65 39.90
C ALA A 772 -16.77 59.89 38.39
N TYR A 773 -15.65 59.68 37.70
CA TYR A 773 -15.57 59.72 36.23
C TYR A 773 -14.72 58.57 35.70
N THR A 774 -14.94 58.20 34.44
CA THR A 774 -14.08 57.27 33.69
C THR A 774 -13.97 57.74 32.24
N LEU A 775 -12.74 57.99 31.79
CA LEU A 775 -12.37 58.27 30.41
C LEU A 775 -11.94 56.96 29.76
N SER A 776 -12.64 56.51 28.72
CA SER A 776 -12.35 55.26 28.00
C SER A 776 -11.86 55.52 26.59
N GLY A 777 -11.21 54.54 25.96
CA GLY A 777 -10.76 54.65 24.56
C GLY A 777 -9.45 55.42 24.39
N LEU A 778 -8.68 55.62 25.48
CA LEU A 778 -7.43 56.36 25.45
C LEU A 778 -6.33 55.55 24.79
N VAL A 779 -5.49 56.18 23.97
CA VAL A 779 -4.29 55.52 23.41
C VAL A 779 -3.09 55.79 24.31
N ASN A 780 -2.08 54.92 24.26
CA ASN A 780 -0.87 55.07 25.05
C ASN A 780 -0.21 56.45 24.79
N GLY A 781 0.12 57.19 25.85
CA GLY A 781 0.69 58.54 25.77
C GLY A 781 -0.31 59.70 25.73
N THR A 782 -1.61 59.43 25.88
CA THR A 782 -2.62 60.44 26.23
C THR A 782 -2.47 60.86 27.68
#